data_AF-A0A519RNL7-F1
#
_entry.id   AF-A0A519RNL7-F1
#
_cell.length_a   1.000
_cell.length_b   1.000
_cell.length_c   1.000
_cell.angle_alpha   90.00
_cell.angle_beta   90.00
_cell.angle_gamma   90.00
#
_symmetry.space_group_name_H-M   'P 1'
#
loop_
_entity.id
_entity.type
_entity.pdbx_description
1 polymer ?
#
loop_
_entity_poly.entity_id
_entity_poly.type
_entity_poly.pdbx_seq_one_letter_code
_entity_poly.pdbx_strand_id
1 'polypeptide(L)'
;MDTIIIGHQTYYLPASITDVQTLITRAFDYKLNIRVRGSHHSVSKAVFTDDNTDGRKSLNILLSRMNSVKIDGDKNLAIVGAGCHLGGDPFDPTQTSTWQNSLFARLEAADLALPDMGGIMHQTVGGFLATGSAGGSTKFAFFDALESITFLPANQRNPQPIIVNKDDPKTKDLFYATGVSMGLLGIIVSATFKCEKSYIIRGDEAIMSIEECPIDITGSDSTKQSLKAFLTETEYSRILWYPQPHVSRVAVWKVHREQKPINYKPHPYVGFGPFFGSEKLAQFVAGSVFSAIGTWPKWLGDIFGTNSEIYRNLTAEVSDSFYEKIFPIILRSFVKLDSEHTPPKPPQQFDDHWFGLAMDNKVGDKLFPVAFTELWIPFSASDANDRIAEVMQELNKLFVELYKRSPAAIPEGAFCVELYAGKKSDFWMSPSYGTHVFRVDVFWFENNLSDPIKTYFPLFWDALEKFGFRPHWGKYLPPPHSGQGPSYLQMQYPKWDDFLRLREELDPRAIFLSKYWRDQLGIAYAVPPEVHTHPDLSVSRNKSGYFEPENKDDIITIVNYAREHGYKIRVRGAGQSVSSSIYADSFQPDEYVLHSANINIMLNQLRAFNVDVSKKQVTVGAGWNLGYDPYDPSETSTPDNALLQKLHSHHLALMNVTSTIHQTVGGFISTGSSAGSCHHSFLEQIVAVTLIDGAGLEKTFTKPSLEQDCDFYGVVVSMGLMGIIYSVTLQCVDSFHIKGTEVIVDDRKDEFGDLACFPNRQTRIGLLLPDLQKLFQDTEFCRIIWWPFPTAKRAVIWEAHKMALDEYDEQTGPPNNFTPKPYRDAFYPSFLPPTAPKWMIEAGRLLNELVISTIFSIIGDWPDNLKGLGNTINILGTEYKTAVLQQEAEKLWPKFFPKLLDFFLPCDPENIQEFWDNWADGLTIDKYEFQNNLLPAYRTEFWVPLGKAQEVICMLNSYYKHQFFPNANLDNKNAANSCFVVELLGAKSNGFWMSPGYHQESLRICLNGLEGTNEDVTQYFQQFWDLFYINGIDFRLHWGYFLPKPESPEGKDYLKKRYPRWNEFLALRARLDPDQLFVNEYWKNQLGI
;
A
#
# COMPACT_ATOMS: atom_id res chain seq x y z
N MET A 1 21.95 -8.04 -17.96
CA MET A 1 22.05 -7.78 -16.50
C MET A 1 20.66 -7.97 -15.96
N ASP A 2 20.54 -8.78 -14.92
CA ASP A 2 19.24 -9.22 -14.44
C ASP A 2 18.58 -8.12 -13.61
N THR A 3 17.27 -8.20 -13.49
CA THR A 3 16.44 -7.24 -12.77
C THR A 3 15.41 -7.96 -11.93
N ILE A 4 14.97 -7.31 -10.85
CA ILE A 4 13.79 -7.70 -10.07
C ILE A 4 12.84 -6.50 -9.98
N ILE A 5 11.54 -6.76 -9.90
CA ILE A 5 10.54 -5.72 -9.63
C ILE A 5 10.18 -5.77 -8.15
N ILE A 6 10.17 -4.62 -7.48
CA ILE A 6 9.77 -4.47 -6.07
C ILE A 6 8.81 -3.28 -6.01
N GLY A 7 7.58 -3.51 -5.54
CA GLY A 7 6.50 -2.55 -5.77
C GLY A 7 6.32 -2.29 -7.27
N HIS A 8 6.32 -1.02 -7.67
CA HIS A 8 6.19 -0.60 -9.08
C HIS A 8 7.55 -0.36 -9.78
N GLN A 9 8.65 -0.81 -9.18
CA GLN A 9 10.00 -0.39 -9.57
C GLN A 9 10.94 -1.51 -9.99
N THR A 10 11.71 -1.26 -11.04
CA THR A 10 12.77 -2.15 -11.51
C THR A 10 14.10 -1.87 -10.80
N TYR A 11 14.66 -2.90 -10.17
CA TYR A 11 15.99 -2.90 -9.55
C TYR A 11 16.97 -3.73 -10.38
N TYR A 12 18.14 -3.17 -10.70
CA TYR A 12 19.23 -3.87 -11.37
C TYR A 12 20.05 -4.70 -10.38
N LEU A 13 20.42 -5.92 -10.79
CA LEU A 13 21.18 -6.89 -10.00
C LEU A 13 22.59 -7.11 -10.58
N PRO A 14 23.53 -6.16 -10.42
CA PRO A 14 24.91 -6.32 -10.86
C PRO A 14 25.58 -7.48 -10.12
N ALA A 15 26.32 -8.32 -10.84
CA ALA A 15 27.10 -9.43 -10.27
C ALA A 15 28.61 -9.14 -10.26
N SER A 16 29.04 -8.05 -10.89
CA SER A 16 30.44 -7.69 -11.09
C SER A 16 30.67 -6.17 -11.01
N ILE A 17 31.93 -5.77 -10.83
CA ILE A 17 32.35 -4.37 -10.93
C ILE A 17 31.99 -3.80 -12.31
N THR A 18 32.15 -4.58 -13.39
CA THR A 18 31.82 -4.18 -14.77
C THR A 18 30.34 -3.87 -14.95
N ASP A 19 29.45 -4.59 -14.27
CA ASP A 19 28.01 -4.28 -14.26
C ASP A 19 27.76 -2.92 -13.61
N VAL A 20 28.37 -2.65 -12.45
CA VAL A 20 28.25 -1.36 -11.74
C VAL A 20 28.82 -0.21 -12.60
N GLN A 21 29.97 -0.41 -13.26
CA GLN A 21 30.54 0.55 -14.22
C GLN A 21 29.58 0.85 -15.37
N THR A 22 28.88 -0.17 -15.87
CA THR A 22 27.89 -0.04 -16.96
C THR A 22 26.68 0.78 -16.52
N LEU A 23 26.16 0.54 -15.31
CA LEU A 23 25.04 1.32 -14.76
C LEU A 23 25.42 2.78 -14.47
N ILE A 24 26.60 3.02 -13.86
CA ILE A 24 27.10 4.39 -13.64
C ILE A 24 27.31 5.10 -14.98
N THR A 25 27.90 4.43 -15.98
CA THR A 25 28.08 5.02 -17.32
C THR A 25 26.74 5.37 -17.97
N ARG A 26 25.71 4.53 -17.81
CA ARG A 26 24.36 4.83 -18.30
C ARG A 26 23.76 6.04 -17.58
N ALA A 27 23.86 6.11 -16.25
CA ALA A 27 23.37 7.26 -15.49
C ALA A 27 24.12 8.55 -15.87
N PHE A 28 25.44 8.47 -16.03
CA PHE A 28 26.28 9.58 -16.48
C PHE A 28 25.88 10.08 -17.87
N ASP A 29 25.72 9.18 -18.85
CA ASP A 29 25.38 9.52 -20.25
C ASP A 29 23.98 10.14 -20.38
N TYR A 30 22.98 9.57 -19.68
CA TYR A 30 21.57 9.98 -19.78
C TYR A 30 21.10 10.94 -18.67
N LYS A 31 22.02 11.46 -17.82
CA LYS A 31 21.71 12.34 -16.67
C LYS A 31 20.66 11.75 -15.71
N LEU A 32 20.75 10.45 -15.45
CA LEU A 32 19.84 9.74 -14.55
C LEU A 32 20.32 9.85 -13.10
N ASN A 33 19.39 9.83 -12.15
CA ASN A 33 19.76 9.58 -10.75
C ASN A 33 20.04 8.07 -10.57
N ILE A 34 20.96 7.69 -9.68
CA ILE A 34 21.36 6.30 -9.45
C ILE A 34 21.59 6.06 -7.95
N ARG A 35 20.89 5.08 -7.37
CA ARG A 35 20.96 4.77 -5.93
C ARG A 35 21.05 3.26 -5.68
N VAL A 36 21.71 2.92 -4.57
CA VAL A 36 21.83 1.54 -4.09
C VAL A 36 20.88 1.35 -2.91
N ARG A 37 19.99 0.38 -3.02
CA ARG A 37 19.15 -0.11 -1.93
C ARG A 37 19.92 -1.17 -1.14
N GLY A 38 19.94 -1.04 0.17
CA GLY A 38 20.33 -2.12 1.09
C GLY A 38 19.13 -3.00 1.44
N SER A 39 19.00 -3.36 2.72
CA SER A 39 17.81 -4.04 3.27
C SER A 39 16.66 -3.12 3.69
N HIS A 40 16.71 -1.84 3.31
CA HIS A 40 15.66 -0.84 3.57
C HIS A 40 15.44 -0.53 5.08
N HIS A 41 16.55 -0.41 5.82
CA HIS A 41 16.61 -0.03 7.25
C HIS A 41 16.78 1.47 7.52
N SER A 42 16.61 2.29 6.49
CA SER A 42 16.75 3.74 6.56
C SER A 42 15.54 4.40 5.96
N VAL A 43 15.20 5.60 6.45
CA VAL A 43 14.04 6.39 5.99
C VAL A 43 13.95 6.37 4.47
N SER A 44 12.78 6.03 3.93
CA SER A 44 12.57 5.73 2.50
C SER A 44 13.17 6.78 1.55
N LYS A 45 13.02 8.07 1.87
CA LYS A 45 13.54 9.20 1.08
C LYS A 45 15.08 9.27 0.99
N ALA A 46 15.80 8.68 1.95
CA ALA A 46 17.26 8.58 1.95
C ALA A 46 17.79 7.46 1.03
N VAL A 47 16.97 6.44 0.78
CA VAL A 47 17.32 5.21 0.04
C VAL A 47 16.90 5.33 -1.42
N PHE A 48 15.64 5.69 -1.66
CA PHE A 48 15.00 5.61 -2.97
C PHE A 48 15.25 6.85 -3.84
N THR A 49 15.01 6.70 -5.14
CA THR A 49 15.02 7.80 -6.13
C THR A 49 13.65 8.40 -6.38
N ASP A 50 12.63 7.90 -5.69
CA ASP A 50 11.19 8.01 -5.96
C ASP A 50 10.63 9.41 -5.72
N ASP A 51 11.51 10.34 -5.37
CA ASP A 51 11.34 11.78 -5.49
C ASP A 51 11.88 12.20 -6.88
N ASN A 52 11.28 11.68 -7.97
CA ASN A 52 11.55 12.14 -9.35
C ASN A 52 10.97 13.56 -9.59
N THR A 53 10.59 14.26 -8.52
CA THR A 53 10.26 15.69 -8.47
C THR A 53 11.42 16.59 -8.92
N ASP A 54 12.64 16.07 -9.14
CA ASP A 54 13.73 16.78 -9.87
C ASP A 54 13.74 16.53 -11.40
N GLY A 55 12.75 15.82 -11.94
CA GLY A 55 12.54 15.59 -13.37
C GLY A 55 13.46 14.55 -14.01
N ARG A 56 14.42 13.99 -13.27
CA ARG A 56 15.35 12.98 -13.79
C ARG A 56 14.74 11.58 -13.66
N LYS A 57 14.90 10.78 -14.72
CA LYS A 57 14.67 9.33 -14.66
C LYS A 57 15.75 8.67 -13.80
N SER A 58 15.46 7.52 -13.22
CA SER A 58 16.27 6.94 -12.14
C SER A 58 16.64 5.47 -12.36
N LEU A 59 17.79 5.05 -11.81
CA LEU A 59 18.30 3.68 -11.80
C LEU A 59 18.46 3.17 -10.36
N ASN A 60 17.64 2.20 -9.98
CA ASN A 60 17.73 1.57 -8.67
C ASN A 60 18.54 0.27 -8.73
N ILE A 61 19.38 0.03 -7.72
CA ILE A 61 20.37 -1.07 -7.70
C ILE A 61 20.26 -1.86 -6.40
N LEU A 62 20.32 -3.19 -6.51
CA LEU A 62 20.52 -4.11 -5.38
C LEU A 62 21.81 -4.90 -5.60
N LEU A 63 22.79 -4.72 -4.71
CA LEU A 63 24.09 -5.41 -4.79
C LEU A 63 24.04 -6.87 -4.29
N SER A 64 22.86 -7.50 -4.18
CA SER A 64 22.71 -8.79 -3.49
C SER A 64 23.49 -9.96 -4.12
N ARG A 65 23.87 -9.84 -5.40
CA ARG A 65 24.77 -10.77 -6.09
C ARG A 65 26.27 -10.49 -5.87
N MET A 66 26.62 -9.36 -5.26
CA MET A 66 27.96 -9.00 -4.80
C MET A 66 28.09 -9.24 -3.29
N ASN A 67 27.81 -10.48 -2.86
CA ASN A 67 27.68 -10.90 -1.47
C ASN A 67 28.81 -11.83 -0.95
N SER A 68 29.93 -11.96 -1.69
CA SER A 68 31.00 -12.90 -1.36
C SER A 68 31.73 -12.56 -0.04
N VAL A 69 32.05 -13.58 0.77
CA VAL A 69 32.93 -13.47 1.95
C VAL A 69 34.17 -14.36 1.75
N LYS A 70 35.36 -13.76 1.71
CA LYS A 70 36.66 -14.45 1.64
C LYS A 70 37.43 -14.19 2.93
N ILE A 71 37.91 -15.24 3.59
CA ILE A 71 38.63 -15.14 4.87
C ILE A 71 40.07 -15.63 4.69
N ASP A 72 41.03 -14.83 5.14
CA ASP A 72 42.43 -15.15 5.33
C ASP A 72 42.66 -15.35 6.84
N GLY A 73 42.60 -16.62 7.26
CA GLY A 73 42.66 -17.01 8.67
C GLY A 73 44.02 -16.75 9.32
N ASP A 74 45.12 -16.77 8.55
CA ASP A 74 46.46 -16.47 9.07
C ASP A 74 46.62 -14.98 9.40
N LYS A 75 45.91 -14.11 8.68
CA LYS A 75 45.90 -12.65 8.91
C LYS A 75 44.69 -12.15 9.69
N ASN A 76 43.71 -13.00 10.02
CA ASN A 76 42.38 -12.62 10.50
C ASN A 76 41.73 -11.52 9.62
N LEU A 77 41.85 -11.62 8.29
CA LEU A 77 41.25 -10.65 7.36
C LEU A 77 40.03 -11.25 6.67
N ALA A 78 38.95 -10.47 6.57
CA ALA A 78 37.76 -10.82 5.81
C ALA A 78 37.49 -9.79 4.71
N ILE A 79 37.53 -10.21 3.45
CA ILE A 79 37.15 -9.39 2.29
C ILE A 79 35.70 -9.71 1.95
N VAL A 80 34.85 -8.70 1.99
CA VAL A 80 33.39 -8.84 1.98
C VAL A 80 32.78 -7.97 0.87
N GLY A 81 31.93 -8.56 0.05
CA GLY A 81 31.15 -7.81 -0.95
C GLY A 81 30.07 -6.94 -0.28
N ALA A 82 29.84 -5.74 -0.80
CA ALA A 82 29.00 -4.74 -0.13
C ALA A 82 27.51 -5.13 -0.02
N GLY A 83 27.03 -6.05 -0.87
CA GLY A 83 25.68 -6.61 -0.76
C GLY A 83 25.59 -7.86 0.12
N CYS A 84 26.67 -8.28 0.77
CA CYS A 84 26.61 -9.28 1.83
C CYS A 84 25.83 -8.70 3.02
N HIS A 85 24.92 -9.48 3.59
CA HIS A 85 24.22 -9.11 4.81
C HIS A 85 25.07 -9.49 6.03
N LEU A 86 24.95 -8.70 7.11
CA LEU A 86 25.69 -8.95 8.35
C LEU A 86 25.27 -10.30 8.97
N GLY A 87 23.96 -10.47 9.18
CA GLY A 87 23.26 -11.73 9.47
C GLY A 87 22.36 -12.17 8.31
N GLY A 88 21.44 -13.10 8.56
CA GLY A 88 20.44 -13.50 7.57
C GLY A 88 19.27 -12.51 7.52
N ASP A 89 18.85 -12.09 6.33
CA ASP A 89 17.66 -11.26 6.12
C ASP A 89 16.49 -12.11 5.60
N PRO A 90 15.47 -12.42 6.43
CA PRO A 90 14.27 -13.14 5.99
C PRO A 90 13.38 -12.31 5.04
N PHE A 91 13.75 -11.05 4.76
CA PHE A 91 12.99 -10.09 3.98
C PHE A 91 13.73 -9.61 2.72
N ASP A 92 14.87 -10.24 2.38
CA ASP A 92 15.58 -9.97 1.12
C ASP A 92 14.68 -10.32 -0.08
N PRO A 93 14.27 -9.34 -0.90
CA PRO A 93 13.39 -9.59 -2.05
C PRO A 93 14.04 -10.51 -3.10
N THR A 94 15.36 -10.61 -3.11
CA THR A 94 16.10 -11.50 -4.02
C THR A 94 16.31 -12.91 -3.49
N GLN A 95 15.88 -13.20 -2.24
CA GLN A 95 16.01 -14.50 -1.56
C GLN A 95 17.46 -15.05 -1.55
N THR A 96 18.46 -14.16 -1.66
CA THR A 96 19.89 -14.52 -1.62
C THR A 96 20.44 -14.50 -0.21
N SER A 97 19.84 -13.73 0.69
CA SER A 97 20.27 -13.60 2.09
C SER A 97 19.86 -14.82 2.91
N THR A 98 20.84 -15.47 3.52
CA THR A 98 20.65 -16.61 4.42
C THR A 98 21.59 -16.46 5.61
N TRP A 99 21.35 -17.18 6.71
CA TRP A 99 22.33 -17.21 7.80
C TRP A 99 23.69 -17.73 7.29
N GLN A 100 23.70 -18.82 6.52
CA GLN A 100 24.91 -19.55 6.11
C GLN A 100 25.86 -18.74 5.21
N ASN A 101 25.36 -17.76 4.45
CA ASN A 101 26.18 -16.88 3.60
C ASN A 101 26.33 -15.45 4.15
N SER A 102 25.75 -15.14 5.31
CA SER A 102 25.94 -13.88 6.02
C SER A 102 27.37 -13.71 6.55
N LEU A 103 27.81 -12.47 6.77
CA LEU A 103 29.14 -12.17 7.30
C LEU A 103 29.38 -12.85 8.66
N PHE A 104 28.42 -12.74 9.58
CA PHE A 104 28.56 -13.20 10.96
C PHE A 104 28.73 -14.71 11.05
N ALA A 105 27.91 -15.50 10.32
CA ALA A 105 28.06 -16.96 10.29
C ALA A 105 29.40 -17.40 9.69
N ARG A 106 29.89 -16.66 8.67
CA ARG A 106 31.16 -16.96 7.99
C ARG A 106 32.37 -16.65 8.89
N LEU A 107 32.32 -15.56 9.66
CA LEU A 107 33.34 -15.24 10.66
C LEU A 107 33.32 -16.23 11.83
N GLU A 108 32.14 -16.55 12.36
CA GLU A 108 31.99 -17.49 13.48
C GLU A 108 32.50 -18.88 13.13
N ALA A 109 32.23 -19.36 11.91
CA ALA A 109 32.75 -20.63 11.38
C ALA A 109 34.30 -20.63 11.21
N ALA A 110 34.92 -19.46 11.16
CA ALA A 110 36.38 -19.27 11.10
C ALA A 110 37.01 -18.96 12.48
N ASP A 111 36.22 -19.03 13.57
CA ASP A 111 36.65 -18.63 14.92
C ASP A 111 37.07 -17.15 15.00
N LEU A 112 36.35 -16.29 14.28
CA LEU A 112 36.55 -14.84 14.19
C LEU A 112 35.30 -14.06 14.63
N ALA A 113 35.51 -12.83 15.11
CA ALA A 113 34.47 -11.89 15.47
C ALA A 113 34.80 -10.45 15.02
N LEU A 114 33.77 -9.61 14.97
CA LEU A 114 33.91 -8.16 14.91
C LEU A 114 33.81 -7.56 16.32
N PRO A 115 34.41 -6.38 16.56
CA PRO A 115 34.46 -5.80 17.89
C PRO A 115 33.13 -5.22 18.39
N ASP A 116 32.23 -4.84 17.48
CA ASP A 116 30.93 -4.27 17.80
C ASP A 116 30.03 -4.34 16.55
N MET A 117 28.72 -4.17 16.73
CA MET A 117 27.72 -4.11 15.66
C MET A 117 26.51 -3.30 16.11
N GLY A 118 25.71 -2.83 15.15
CA GLY A 118 24.41 -2.22 15.46
C GLY A 118 23.41 -3.24 16.00
N GLY A 119 22.32 -2.76 16.60
CA GLY A 119 21.28 -3.61 17.17
C GLY A 119 20.56 -4.53 16.17
N ILE A 120 20.71 -4.29 14.87
CA ILE A 120 20.02 -4.99 13.77
C ILE A 120 21.02 -5.74 12.88
N MET A 121 20.79 -7.04 12.65
CA MET A 121 21.71 -7.89 11.89
C MET A 121 21.36 -8.05 10.41
N HIS A 122 20.13 -7.76 9.98
CA HIS A 122 19.74 -7.92 8.58
C HIS A 122 20.10 -6.71 7.69
N GLN A 123 21.11 -5.93 8.08
CA GLN A 123 21.67 -4.86 7.25
C GLN A 123 22.71 -5.38 6.26
N THR A 124 22.80 -4.79 5.07
CA THR A 124 23.91 -5.02 4.12
C THR A 124 25.16 -4.27 4.57
N VAL A 125 26.34 -4.85 4.36
CA VAL A 125 27.63 -4.22 4.72
C VAL A 125 27.77 -2.82 4.13
N GLY A 126 27.43 -2.63 2.85
CA GLY A 126 27.49 -1.33 2.19
C GLY A 126 26.54 -0.29 2.80
N GLY A 127 25.31 -0.69 3.18
CA GLY A 127 24.33 0.21 3.80
C GLY A 127 24.68 0.56 5.25
N PHE A 128 25.21 -0.41 6.01
CA PHE A 128 25.67 -0.21 7.38
C PHE A 128 26.81 0.81 7.45
N LEU A 129 27.80 0.66 6.57
CA LEU A 129 28.91 1.61 6.42
C LEU A 129 28.37 2.99 6.02
N ALA A 130 27.66 3.10 4.89
CA ALA A 130 27.30 4.38 4.28
C ALA A 130 26.46 5.30 5.19
N THR A 131 25.72 4.74 6.16
CA THR A 131 24.89 5.49 7.12
C THR A 131 25.60 5.81 8.45
N GLY A 132 26.73 5.16 8.75
CA GLY A 132 27.47 5.37 10.00
C GLY A 132 26.89 4.66 11.23
N SER A 133 26.22 3.52 11.03
CA SER A 133 25.60 2.74 12.11
C SER A 133 26.62 2.17 13.11
N ALA A 134 26.23 2.04 14.39
CA ALA A 134 27.11 1.61 15.49
C ALA A 134 26.32 0.89 16.60
N GLY A 135 27.01 0.16 17.47
CA GLY A 135 26.45 -0.43 18.69
C GLY A 135 26.46 0.51 19.90
N GLY A 136 26.18 -0.08 21.08
CA GLY A 136 26.09 0.62 22.37
C GLY A 136 27.36 0.54 23.21
N SER A 137 28.50 0.93 22.65
CA SER A 137 29.80 0.92 23.33
C SER A 137 30.56 2.23 23.14
N THR A 138 31.24 2.68 24.21
CA THR A 138 32.30 3.71 24.13
C THR A 138 33.67 3.11 23.85
N LYS A 139 33.85 1.80 24.02
CA LYS A 139 35.15 1.10 23.94
C LYS A 139 35.40 0.48 22.57
N PHE A 140 34.35 -0.02 21.93
CA PHE A 140 34.39 -0.74 20.67
C PHE A 140 33.48 -0.09 19.61
N ALA A 141 33.79 -0.25 18.33
CA ALA A 141 32.94 0.15 17.22
C ALA A 141 33.16 -0.78 16.01
N PHE A 142 32.11 -1.05 15.24
CA PHE A 142 32.19 -1.83 13.99
C PHE A 142 33.31 -1.33 13.04
N PHE A 143 33.49 -0.01 12.98
CA PHE A 143 34.51 0.66 12.18
C PHE A 143 35.95 0.46 12.67
N ASP A 144 36.19 0.04 13.92
CA ASP A 144 37.55 -0.29 14.41
C ASP A 144 38.20 -1.41 13.58
N ALA A 145 37.39 -2.31 13.04
CA ALA A 145 37.83 -3.43 12.21
C ALA A 145 38.01 -3.06 10.73
N LEU A 146 37.59 -1.88 10.26
CA LEU A 146 37.59 -1.57 8.83
C LEU A 146 38.99 -1.19 8.33
N GLU A 147 39.54 -1.96 7.38
CA GLU A 147 40.90 -1.80 6.83
C GLU A 147 40.92 -1.07 5.49
N SER A 148 40.00 -1.42 4.60
CA SER A 148 39.92 -0.83 3.26
C SER A 148 38.52 -0.92 2.66
N ILE A 149 38.24 -0.02 1.72
CA ILE A 149 36.99 0.07 0.98
C ILE A 149 37.34 0.08 -0.52
N THR A 150 36.57 -0.66 -1.33
CA THR A 150 36.56 -0.51 -2.79
C THR A 150 35.24 0.10 -3.22
N PHE A 151 35.28 1.21 -3.97
CA PHE A 151 34.09 1.91 -4.45
C PHE A 151 34.25 2.42 -5.88
N LEU A 152 33.14 2.79 -6.52
CA LEU A 152 33.10 3.39 -7.86
C LEU A 152 32.49 4.79 -7.82
N PRO A 153 33.27 5.85 -8.11
CA PRO A 153 32.75 7.21 -8.28
C PRO A 153 32.07 7.38 -9.65
N ALA A 154 31.63 8.61 -9.95
CA ALA A 154 31.09 9.04 -11.24
C ALA A 154 31.88 10.21 -11.87
N ASN A 155 33.15 10.38 -11.47
CA ASN A 155 34.04 11.46 -11.91
C ASN A 155 34.29 11.51 -13.42
N GLN A 156 34.12 10.39 -14.11
CA GLN A 156 34.24 10.27 -15.56
C GLN A 156 33.28 9.22 -16.12
N ARG A 157 33.05 9.29 -17.44
CA ARG A 157 32.38 8.22 -18.19
C ARG A 157 33.23 6.93 -18.11
N ASN A 158 32.60 5.80 -17.78
CA ASN A 158 33.28 4.53 -17.45
C ASN A 158 34.30 4.66 -16.29
N PRO A 159 33.84 4.94 -15.06
CA PRO A 159 34.71 5.13 -13.90
C PRO A 159 35.48 3.85 -13.56
N GLN A 160 36.67 3.99 -12.98
CA GLN A 160 37.45 2.85 -12.49
C GLN A 160 37.23 2.66 -10.98
N PRO A 161 37.27 1.41 -10.46
CA PRO A 161 37.17 1.18 -9.03
C PRO A 161 38.37 1.78 -8.29
N ILE A 162 38.10 2.51 -7.22
CA ILE A 162 39.12 3.07 -6.33
C ILE A 162 39.16 2.21 -5.07
N ILE A 163 40.37 1.80 -4.67
CA ILE A 163 40.64 1.12 -3.40
C ILE A 163 41.28 2.15 -2.46
N VAL A 164 40.74 2.28 -1.26
CA VAL A 164 41.24 3.20 -0.22
C VAL A 164 41.50 2.43 1.08
N ASN A 165 42.57 2.79 1.78
CA ASN A 165 43.04 2.07 2.96
C ASN A 165 43.28 3.04 4.14
N LYS A 166 43.01 2.58 5.37
CA LYS A 166 43.12 3.42 6.58
C LYS A 166 44.56 3.90 6.89
N ASP A 167 45.56 3.11 6.50
CA ASP A 167 46.97 3.28 6.87
C ASP A 167 47.83 3.86 5.72
N ASP A 168 47.33 3.90 4.48
CA ASP A 168 48.01 4.54 3.35
C ASP A 168 47.81 6.07 3.37
N PRO A 169 48.85 6.89 3.62
CA PRO A 169 48.71 8.35 3.71
C PRO A 169 48.15 9.02 2.44
N LYS A 170 48.19 8.35 1.27
CA LYS A 170 47.65 8.90 0.02
C LYS A 170 46.14 8.70 -0.12
N THR A 171 45.58 7.68 0.52
CA THR A 171 44.15 7.33 0.41
C THR A 171 43.40 7.43 1.73
N LYS A 172 44.08 7.65 2.86
CA LYS A 172 43.53 7.78 4.21
C LYS A 172 42.37 8.77 4.32
N ASP A 173 42.53 9.98 3.80
CA ASP A 173 41.45 10.99 3.85
C ASP A 173 40.22 10.55 3.06
N LEU A 174 40.42 9.96 1.88
CA LEU A 174 39.35 9.42 1.06
C LEU A 174 38.70 8.18 1.70
N PHE A 175 39.45 7.36 2.45
CA PHE A 175 38.92 6.25 3.25
C PHE A 175 37.94 6.76 4.31
N TYR A 176 38.35 7.76 5.10
CA TYR A 176 37.50 8.36 6.14
C TYR A 176 36.33 9.18 5.58
N ALA A 177 36.44 9.71 4.37
CA ALA A 177 35.31 10.33 3.66
C ALA A 177 34.33 9.29 3.07
N THR A 178 34.83 8.16 2.57
CA THR A 178 34.02 7.15 1.86
C THR A 178 33.20 6.29 2.80
N GLY A 179 33.76 5.92 3.96
CA GLY A 179 33.14 4.96 4.87
C GLY A 179 31.74 5.36 5.33
N VAL A 180 31.56 6.62 5.74
CA VAL A 180 30.25 7.21 6.05
C VAL A 180 30.00 8.35 5.05
N SER A 181 29.24 8.05 3.99
CA SER A 181 29.12 8.91 2.81
C SER A 181 27.72 8.98 2.21
N MET A 182 26.73 8.29 2.79
CA MET A 182 25.35 8.18 2.29
C MET A 182 25.26 7.66 0.84
N GLY A 183 26.33 7.06 0.31
CA GLY A 183 26.48 6.65 -1.09
C GLY A 183 26.71 7.81 -2.08
N LEU A 184 27.01 9.02 -1.60
CA LEU A 184 27.12 10.24 -2.42
C LEU A 184 28.50 10.42 -3.08
N LEU A 185 29.54 9.74 -2.59
CA LEU A 185 30.87 9.73 -3.22
C LEU A 185 31.03 8.62 -4.26
N GLY A 186 30.09 7.67 -4.31
CA GLY A 186 30.11 6.52 -5.21
C GLY A 186 29.54 5.24 -4.60
N ILE A 187 29.49 4.19 -5.40
CA ILE A 187 28.96 2.88 -5.02
C ILE A 187 30.06 2.04 -4.36
N ILE A 188 29.96 1.80 -3.06
CA ILE A 188 30.80 0.82 -2.35
C ILE A 188 30.47 -0.58 -2.87
N VAL A 189 31.47 -1.35 -3.30
CA VAL A 189 31.32 -2.70 -3.84
C VAL A 189 31.98 -3.78 -2.98
N SER A 190 32.98 -3.44 -2.18
CA SER A 190 33.55 -4.34 -1.16
C SER A 190 34.25 -3.58 -0.03
N ALA A 191 34.39 -4.24 1.11
CA ALA A 191 35.13 -3.79 2.29
C ALA A 191 36.02 -4.91 2.81
N THR A 192 37.16 -4.55 3.44
CA THR A 192 38.03 -5.50 4.13
C THR A 192 38.02 -5.23 5.62
N PHE A 193 37.84 -6.27 6.43
CA PHE A 193 37.82 -6.19 7.89
C PHE A 193 38.97 -6.97 8.52
N LYS A 194 39.61 -6.38 9.53
CA LYS A 194 40.53 -7.03 10.45
C LYS A 194 39.75 -7.52 11.66
N CYS A 195 39.49 -8.83 11.66
CA CYS A 195 38.70 -9.48 12.69
C CYS A 195 39.58 -9.84 13.90
N GLU A 196 38.94 -9.98 15.05
CA GLU A 196 39.53 -10.55 16.26
C GLU A 196 39.07 -12.00 16.47
N LYS A 197 39.53 -12.66 17.53
CA LYS A 197 39.09 -14.03 17.85
C LYS A 197 37.65 -14.05 18.37
N SER A 198 36.91 -15.10 18.03
CA SER A 198 35.51 -15.26 18.48
C SER A 198 35.42 -15.26 20.01
N TYR A 199 34.46 -14.48 20.52
CA TYR A 199 34.15 -14.33 21.94
C TYR A 199 32.65 -14.59 22.18
N ILE A 200 32.29 -14.77 23.44
CA ILE A 200 30.89 -14.77 23.89
C ILE A 200 30.61 -13.48 24.66
N ILE A 201 29.35 -13.11 24.75
CA ILE A 201 28.87 -12.06 25.66
C ILE A 201 28.14 -12.72 26.82
N ARG A 202 28.30 -12.17 28.02
CA ARG A 202 27.47 -12.50 29.19
C ARG A 202 26.96 -11.23 29.82
N GLY A 203 25.74 -11.25 30.32
CA GLY A 203 25.21 -10.14 31.09
C GLY A 203 23.77 -10.33 31.53
N ASP A 204 23.14 -9.19 31.82
CA ASP A 204 21.82 -9.16 32.43
C ASP A 204 20.96 -7.98 31.97
N GLU A 205 19.65 -8.19 32.08
CA GLU A 205 18.63 -7.16 31.97
C GLU A 205 17.77 -7.12 33.24
N ALA A 206 17.60 -5.92 33.80
CA ALA A 206 16.72 -5.67 34.94
C ALA A 206 15.67 -4.60 34.59
N ILE A 207 14.40 -4.86 34.91
CA ILE A 207 13.29 -3.91 34.74
C ILE A 207 12.90 -3.35 36.11
N MET A 208 13.22 -2.07 36.33
CA MET A 208 13.13 -1.37 37.61
C MET A 208 12.27 -0.10 37.49
N SER A 209 11.79 0.42 38.62
CA SER A 209 11.33 1.81 38.68
C SER A 209 12.53 2.77 38.57
N ILE A 210 12.28 4.03 38.20
CA ILE A 210 13.32 5.08 38.15
C ILE A 210 13.92 5.31 39.55
N GLU A 211 13.08 5.18 40.59
CA GLU A 211 13.45 5.30 42.00
C GLU A 211 14.36 4.16 42.47
N GLU A 212 14.06 2.90 42.11
CA GLU A 212 14.88 1.72 42.44
C GLU A 212 16.16 1.60 41.61
N CYS A 213 16.21 2.22 40.42
CA CYS A 213 17.37 2.14 39.53
C CYS A 213 18.64 2.68 40.23
N PRO A 214 19.77 1.95 40.23
CA PRO A 214 21.03 2.41 40.84
C PRO A 214 21.78 3.46 40.02
N ILE A 215 21.31 3.73 38.79
CA ILE A 215 21.85 4.73 37.87
C ILE A 215 20.97 5.98 37.95
N ASP A 216 21.58 7.16 37.96
CA ASP A 216 20.84 8.43 37.85
C ASP A 216 20.37 8.66 36.41
N ILE A 217 19.20 8.12 36.08
CA ILE A 217 18.49 8.36 34.82
C ILE A 217 17.90 9.79 34.77
N THR A 218 17.79 10.49 35.91
CA THR A 218 17.20 11.84 35.97
C THR A 218 18.22 12.96 35.77
N GLY A 219 19.52 12.65 35.89
CA GLY A 219 20.59 13.62 35.94
C GLY A 219 20.55 14.54 37.18
N SER A 220 19.76 14.20 38.20
CA SER A 220 19.46 15.05 39.36
C SER A 220 19.74 14.39 40.72
N ASP A 221 20.16 13.11 40.75
CA ASP A 221 20.40 12.35 41.98
C ASP A 221 21.88 11.97 42.11
N SER A 222 22.63 12.85 42.77
CA SER A 222 24.06 12.64 43.06
C SER A 222 24.36 11.53 44.06
N THR A 223 23.37 10.79 44.58
CA THR A 223 23.59 9.62 45.44
C THR A 223 23.72 8.32 44.65
N LYS A 224 23.30 8.32 43.37
CA LYS A 224 23.35 7.19 42.44
C LYS A 224 24.59 7.27 41.53
N GLN A 225 24.87 6.18 40.79
CA GLN A 225 25.92 6.20 39.76
C GLN A 225 25.48 7.11 38.62
N SER A 226 26.31 8.07 38.19
CA SER A 226 25.92 8.92 37.05
C SER A 226 25.84 8.11 35.76
N LEU A 227 24.89 8.46 34.89
CA LEU A 227 24.71 7.80 33.60
C LEU A 227 25.99 7.85 32.73
N LYS A 228 26.75 8.95 32.80
CA LYS A 228 28.07 9.08 32.13
C LYS A 228 29.07 8.02 32.62
N ALA A 229 29.17 7.80 33.93
CA ALA A 229 30.07 6.78 34.48
C ALA A 229 29.64 5.38 34.01
N PHE A 230 28.36 5.03 34.16
CA PHE A 230 27.82 3.74 33.71
C PHE A 230 28.13 3.43 32.23
N LEU A 231 27.90 4.38 31.32
CA LEU A 231 28.12 4.23 29.87
C LEU A 231 29.60 4.18 29.45
N THR A 232 30.53 4.62 30.32
CA THR A 232 31.98 4.58 30.06
C THR A 232 32.67 3.39 30.74
N GLU A 233 32.15 2.95 31.88
CA GLU A 233 32.66 1.80 32.63
C GLU A 233 32.18 0.46 32.05
N THR A 234 30.93 0.39 31.58
CA THR A 234 30.35 -0.82 30.96
C THR A 234 30.95 -1.06 29.57
N GLU A 235 31.11 -2.33 29.16
CA GLU A 235 31.62 -2.63 27.80
C GLU A 235 30.56 -2.40 26.72
N TYR A 236 29.34 -2.89 26.95
CA TYR A 236 28.18 -2.64 26.10
C TYR A 236 26.94 -2.47 26.98
N SER A 237 26.11 -1.48 26.63
CA SER A 237 24.91 -1.16 27.40
C SER A 237 23.80 -0.60 26.53
N ARG A 238 22.56 -0.93 26.88
CA ARG A 238 21.35 -0.26 26.41
C ARG A 238 20.45 0.06 27.61
N ILE A 239 19.80 1.20 27.57
CA ILE A 239 18.74 1.56 28.51
C ILE A 239 17.49 1.91 27.72
N LEU A 240 16.35 1.29 28.06
CA LEU A 240 15.03 1.72 27.60
C LEU A 240 14.34 2.49 28.72
N TRP A 241 14.09 3.78 28.51
CA TRP A 241 13.51 4.69 29.50
C TRP A 241 12.04 4.98 29.16
N TYR A 242 11.16 4.78 30.15
CA TYR A 242 9.71 4.97 30.04
C TYR A 242 9.30 6.14 30.97
N PRO A 243 9.33 7.39 30.45
CA PRO A 243 9.13 8.62 31.23
C PRO A 243 7.66 8.92 31.59
N GLN A 244 6.70 8.10 31.16
CA GLN A 244 5.28 8.35 31.38
C GLN A 244 4.95 8.34 32.89
N PRO A 245 4.24 9.37 33.42
CA PRO A 245 3.63 9.32 34.73
C PRO A 245 2.81 8.05 34.91
N HIS A 246 2.88 7.49 36.12
CA HIS A 246 2.26 6.21 36.47
C HIS A 246 2.84 4.97 35.75
N VAL A 247 3.83 5.14 34.85
CA VAL A 247 4.68 4.05 34.30
C VAL A 247 6.07 4.10 34.91
N SER A 248 6.78 5.24 34.84
CA SER A 248 8.06 5.54 35.51
C SER A 248 9.03 4.36 35.61
N ARG A 249 9.44 3.81 34.46
CA ARG A 249 10.21 2.56 34.37
C ARG A 249 11.51 2.72 33.59
N VAL A 250 12.45 1.83 33.88
CA VAL A 250 13.69 1.68 33.13
C VAL A 250 14.06 0.20 33.00
N ALA A 251 14.35 -0.23 31.77
CA ALA A 251 15.01 -1.51 31.51
C ALA A 251 16.49 -1.25 31.25
N VAL A 252 17.37 -1.81 32.08
CA VAL A 252 18.82 -1.66 31.97
C VAL A 252 19.40 -2.99 31.50
N TRP A 253 19.95 -2.99 30.28
CA TRP A 253 20.64 -4.12 29.66
C TRP A 253 22.14 -3.82 29.59
N LYS A 254 22.98 -4.79 29.98
CA LYS A 254 24.45 -4.66 29.95
C LYS A 254 25.11 -6.01 29.70
N VAL A 255 26.25 -6.01 29.00
CA VAL A 255 27.10 -7.20 28.84
C VAL A 255 28.58 -6.86 28.87
N HIS A 256 29.39 -7.87 29.17
CA HIS A 256 30.84 -7.91 28.98
C HIS A 256 31.24 -9.09 28.08
N ARG A 257 32.43 -9.02 27.49
CA ARG A 257 33.00 -10.11 26.70
C ARG A 257 33.65 -11.17 27.59
N GLU A 258 33.52 -12.43 27.20
CA GLU A 258 34.31 -13.53 27.75
C GLU A 258 34.94 -14.40 26.65
N GLN A 259 36.05 -15.06 26.96
CA GLN A 259 36.66 -16.02 26.06
C GLN A 259 35.72 -17.21 25.82
N LYS A 260 35.45 -17.52 24.54
CA LYS A 260 34.53 -18.57 24.13
C LYS A 260 34.93 -19.95 24.67
N PRO A 261 34.07 -20.62 25.47
CA PRO A 261 34.36 -21.97 25.98
C PRO A 261 34.35 -23.06 24.90
N ILE A 262 35.07 -24.15 25.15
CA ILE A 262 34.99 -25.37 24.32
C ILE A 262 33.58 -25.98 24.49
N ASN A 263 32.93 -26.31 23.38
CA ASN A 263 31.55 -26.83 23.33
C ASN A 263 30.50 -25.91 23.98
N TYR A 264 30.70 -24.59 23.83
CA TYR A 264 29.74 -23.57 24.26
C TYR A 264 28.32 -23.82 23.71
N LYS A 265 27.31 -23.59 24.55
CA LYS A 265 25.89 -23.57 24.20
C LYS A 265 25.32 -22.26 24.75
N PRO A 266 24.75 -21.38 23.93
CA PRO A 266 24.23 -20.11 24.40
C PRO A 266 22.94 -20.27 25.20
N HIS A 267 22.70 -19.30 26.06
CA HIS A 267 21.43 -19.01 26.71
C HIS A 267 20.98 -17.61 26.28
N PRO A 268 20.42 -17.45 25.06
CA PRO A 268 20.19 -16.14 24.44
C PRO A 268 19.25 -15.23 25.22
N TYR A 269 19.49 -13.93 25.12
CA TYR A 269 18.57 -12.88 25.58
C TYR A 269 17.19 -12.98 24.91
N VAL A 270 16.12 -12.82 25.69
CA VAL A 270 14.72 -12.78 25.24
C VAL A 270 14.15 -11.39 25.48
N GLY A 271 13.92 -10.63 24.40
CA GLY A 271 13.46 -9.23 24.49
C GLY A 271 11.96 -9.05 24.69
N PHE A 272 11.14 -10.08 24.48
CA PHE A 272 9.68 -10.01 24.67
C PHE A 272 9.15 -11.28 25.33
N GLY A 273 8.34 -11.14 26.38
CA GLY A 273 7.76 -12.29 27.09
C GLY A 273 6.78 -13.08 26.20
N PRO A 274 6.91 -14.42 26.06
CA PRO A 274 6.07 -15.19 25.15
C PRO A 274 4.63 -15.33 25.66
N PHE A 275 3.65 -15.07 24.79
CA PHE A 275 2.22 -15.27 25.04
C PHE A 275 1.79 -16.62 24.46
N PHE A 276 1.16 -17.48 25.28
CA PHE A 276 0.93 -18.90 24.96
C PHE A 276 2.16 -19.66 24.41
N GLY A 277 3.37 -19.26 24.82
CA GLY A 277 4.63 -19.85 24.35
C GLY A 277 5.19 -19.27 23.04
N SER A 278 4.61 -18.17 22.51
CA SER A 278 5.07 -17.49 21.30
C SER A 278 5.41 -16.02 21.55
N GLU A 279 6.67 -15.65 21.32
CA GLU A 279 7.14 -14.24 21.35
C GLU A 279 6.50 -13.42 20.22
N LYS A 280 6.32 -14.03 19.03
CA LYS A 280 5.70 -13.37 17.87
C LYS A 280 4.24 -13.03 18.12
N LEU A 281 3.50 -13.91 18.80
CA LEU A 281 2.12 -13.65 19.19
C LEU A 281 2.04 -12.51 20.22
N ALA A 282 3.00 -12.45 21.15
CA ALA A 282 3.07 -11.39 22.14
C ALA A 282 3.36 -10.01 21.51
N GLN A 283 4.34 -9.94 20.59
CA GLN A 283 4.65 -8.72 19.83
C GLN A 283 3.47 -8.28 18.95
N PHE A 284 2.83 -9.22 18.27
CA PHE A 284 1.62 -8.99 17.48
C PHE A 284 0.47 -8.39 18.30
N VAL A 285 0.18 -8.97 19.48
CA VAL A 285 -0.84 -8.45 20.40
C VAL A 285 -0.46 -7.06 20.90
N ALA A 286 0.81 -6.85 21.27
CA ALA A 286 1.30 -5.55 21.69
C ALA A 286 1.12 -4.50 20.59
N GLY A 287 1.62 -4.79 19.40
CA GLY A 287 1.47 -3.97 18.21
C GLY A 287 0.01 -3.59 17.99
N SER A 288 -0.90 -4.57 17.92
CA SER A 288 -2.34 -4.34 17.69
C SER A 288 -2.95 -3.36 18.71
N VAL A 289 -2.52 -3.45 19.97
CA VAL A 289 -2.97 -2.55 21.04
C VAL A 289 -2.42 -1.14 20.87
N PHE A 290 -1.14 -0.97 20.51
CA PHE A 290 -0.56 0.35 20.23
C PHE A 290 -1.19 1.02 19.01
N SER A 291 -1.62 0.24 18.01
CA SER A 291 -2.37 0.74 16.86
C SER A 291 -3.80 1.18 17.21
N ALA A 292 -4.46 0.47 18.13
CA ALA A 292 -5.76 0.88 18.67
C ALA A 292 -5.65 2.23 19.43
N ILE A 293 -4.56 2.41 20.16
CA ILE A 293 -4.22 3.67 20.83
C ILE A 293 -3.94 4.77 19.78
N GLY A 294 -3.15 4.46 18.76
CA GLY A 294 -2.74 5.41 17.71
C GLY A 294 -3.80 5.82 16.68
N THR A 295 -5.00 5.25 16.80
CA THR A 295 -6.19 5.63 16.03
C THR A 295 -7.29 6.24 16.91
N TRP A 296 -7.02 6.44 18.20
CA TRP A 296 -7.96 6.99 19.17
C TRP A 296 -8.00 8.53 19.18
N PRO A 297 -9.17 9.19 19.14
CA PRO A 297 -10.53 8.66 18.98
C PRO A 297 -11.08 8.97 17.57
N LYS A 298 -10.25 8.90 16.52
CA LYS A 298 -10.62 9.36 15.16
C LYS A 298 -11.91 8.70 14.64
N TRP A 299 -12.17 7.44 15.02
CA TRP A 299 -13.42 6.74 14.74
C TRP A 299 -14.68 7.51 15.15
N LEU A 300 -14.63 8.37 16.19
CA LEU A 300 -15.72 9.30 16.53
C LEU A 300 -15.88 10.44 15.50
N GLY A 301 -14.79 10.88 14.88
CA GLY A 301 -14.77 11.89 13.83
C GLY A 301 -15.29 11.34 12.50
N ASP A 302 -15.08 10.06 12.25
CA ASP A 302 -15.67 9.34 11.13
C ASP A 302 -17.19 9.12 11.33
N ILE A 303 -17.66 9.03 12.59
CA ILE A 303 -19.10 8.92 12.95
C ILE A 303 -19.84 10.27 12.97
N PHE A 304 -19.27 11.30 13.61
CA PHE A 304 -19.94 12.59 13.82
C PHE A 304 -19.51 13.68 12.82
N GLY A 305 -18.55 13.38 11.94
CA GLY A 305 -17.82 14.35 11.15
C GLY A 305 -16.74 15.05 11.99
N THR A 306 -15.51 15.07 11.48
CA THR A 306 -14.34 15.68 12.12
C THR A 306 -14.48 17.19 12.38
N ASN A 307 -15.39 17.86 11.66
CA ASN A 307 -15.73 19.27 11.86
C ASN A 307 -16.82 19.52 12.93
N SER A 308 -17.43 18.47 13.50
CA SER A 308 -18.51 18.65 14.47
C SER A 308 -18.00 19.15 15.83
N GLU A 309 -18.87 19.89 16.53
CA GLU A 309 -18.61 20.34 17.91
C GLU A 309 -18.68 19.18 18.91
N ILE A 310 -19.52 18.17 18.61
CA ILE A 310 -19.64 16.93 19.37
C ILE A 310 -18.31 16.15 19.35
N TYR A 311 -17.73 15.91 18.17
CA TYR A 311 -16.43 15.25 18.04
C TYR A 311 -15.33 15.97 18.81
N ARG A 312 -15.23 17.30 18.68
CA ARG A 312 -14.16 18.09 19.33
C ARG A 312 -14.24 18.04 20.86
N ASN A 313 -15.44 18.11 21.43
CA ASN A 313 -15.64 18.07 22.88
C ASN A 313 -15.40 16.65 23.46
N LEU A 314 -15.94 15.61 22.82
CA LEU A 314 -15.69 14.21 23.21
C LEU A 314 -14.21 13.84 23.09
N THR A 315 -13.53 14.30 22.04
CA THR A 315 -12.11 14.02 21.81
C THR A 315 -11.24 14.58 22.93
N ALA A 316 -11.48 15.82 23.36
CA ALA A 316 -10.73 16.43 24.46
C ALA A 316 -10.98 15.70 25.81
N GLU A 317 -12.25 15.54 26.20
CA GLU A 317 -12.60 15.07 27.54
C GLU A 317 -12.33 13.57 27.75
N VAL A 318 -12.53 12.74 26.72
CA VAL A 318 -12.34 11.28 26.82
C VAL A 318 -10.87 10.89 26.62
N SER A 319 -10.12 11.57 25.75
CA SER A 319 -8.72 11.21 25.48
C SER A 319 -7.80 11.53 26.66
N ASP A 320 -7.98 12.68 27.33
CA ASP A 320 -7.21 12.97 28.55
C ASP A 320 -7.43 11.87 29.61
N SER A 321 -8.67 11.43 29.85
CA SER A 321 -8.93 10.35 30.81
C SER A 321 -8.45 8.96 30.33
N PHE A 322 -8.30 8.73 29.02
CA PHE A 322 -7.72 7.51 28.48
C PHE A 322 -6.20 7.48 28.71
N TYR A 323 -5.49 8.55 28.32
CA TYR A 323 -4.04 8.65 28.45
C TYR A 323 -3.56 8.82 29.90
N GLU A 324 -4.36 9.44 30.77
CA GLU A 324 -4.05 9.53 32.21
C GLU A 324 -4.21 8.17 32.93
N LYS A 325 -5.26 7.40 32.61
CA LYS A 325 -5.67 6.24 33.45
C LYS A 325 -5.46 4.87 32.79
N ILE A 326 -5.77 4.73 31.50
CA ILE A 326 -5.82 3.44 30.81
C ILE A 326 -4.49 3.12 30.15
N PHE A 327 -3.92 4.07 29.38
CA PHE A 327 -2.64 3.88 28.69
C PHE A 327 -1.49 3.46 29.64
N PRO A 328 -1.33 4.02 30.86
CA PRO A 328 -0.32 3.56 31.81
C PRO A 328 -0.58 2.16 32.37
N ILE A 329 -1.81 1.67 32.40
CA ILE A 329 -2.10 0.26 32.75
C ILE A 329 -1.63 -0.66 31.63
N ILE A 330 -1.92 -0.30 30.37
CA ILE A 330 -1.50 -1.05 29.19
C ILE A 330 0.04 -1.13 29.13
N LEU A 331 0.75 0.00 29.19
CA LEU A 331 2.21 0.02 29.16
C LEU A 331 2.82 -0.85 30.27
N ARG A 332 2.33 -0.74 31.52
CA ARG A 332 2.83 -1.55 32.64
C ARG A 332 2.62 -3.06 32.46
N SER A 333 1.67 -3.49 31.65
CA SER A 333 1.48 -4.91 31.34
C SER A 333 2.56 -5.47 30.42
N PHE A 334 3.14 -4.63 29.54
CA PHE A 334 4.25 -5.01 28.66
C PHE A 334 5.61 -4.84 29.32
N VAL A 335 5.79 -3.81 30.16
CA VAL A 335 7.05 -3.54 30.90
C VAL A 335 6.87 -3.71 32.41
N LYS A 336 6.49 -4.92 32.82
CA LYS A 336 6.24 -5.25 34.23
C LYS A 336 7.55 -5.29 35.03
N LEU A 337 7.57 -4.72 36.24
CA LEU A 337 8.78 -4.74 37.09
C LEU A 337 9.14 -6.16 37.51
N ASP A 338 10.44 -6.46 37.63
CA ASP A 338 10.91 -7.74 38.17
C ASP A 338 10.37 -8.00 39.59
N SER A 339 10.22 -6.94 40.39
CA SER A 339 9.61 -6.95 41.74
C SER A 339 8.10 -7.17 41.76
N GLU A 340 7.36 -6.85 40.68
CA GLU A 340 5.90 -7.01 40.56
C GLU A 340 5.48 -8.43 40.16
N HIS A 341 6.42 -9.31 39.83
CA HIS A 341 6.14 -10.70 39.52
C HIS A 341 5.71 -11.50 40.77
N THR A 342 5.02 -12.62 40.59
CA THR A 342 4.55 -13.46 41.71
C THR A 342 4.93 -14.93 41.46
N PRO A 343 6.00 -15.44 42.10
CA PRO A 343 6.93 -14.73 42.98
C PRO A 343 7.77 -13.68 42.23
N PRO A 344 8.39 -12.70 42.93
CA PRO A 344 9.31 -11.75 42.32
C PRO A 344 10.42 -12.47 41.55
N LYS A 345 10.77 -11.93 40.39
CA LYS A 345 11.74 -12.53 39.47
C LYS A 345 13.11 -11.87 39.68
N PRO A 346 14.25 -12.60 39.61
CA PRO A 346 15.55 -11.97 39.45
C PRO A 346 15.70 -11.37 38.03
N PRO A 347 16.65 -10.43 37.83
CA PRO A 347 17.02 -9.95 36.50
C PRO A 347 17.26 -11.09 35.50
N GLN A 348 16.86 -10.89 34.25
CA GLN A 348 17.10 -11.83 33.16
C GLN A 348 18.61 -11.97 32.94
N GLN A 349 19.19 -13.11 33.32
CA GLN A 349 20.57 -13.49 33.03
C GLN A 349 20.64 -14.20 31.68
N PHE A 350 21.65 -13.88 30.87
CA PHE A 350 21.85 -14.52 29.56
C PHE A 350 23.33 -14.57 29.19
N ASP A 351 23.67 -15.50 28.30
CA ASP A 351 24.93 -15.47 27.55
C ASP A 351 24.71 -15.92 26.12
N ASP A 352 25.40 -15.28 25.17
CA ASP A 352 25.25 -15.56 23.74
C ASP A 352 26.60 -15.42 23.01
N HIS A 353 26.62 -15.80 21.73
CA HIS A 353 27.76 -15.51 20.86
C HIS A 353 27.94 -13.98 20.69
N TRP A 354 29.13 -13.53 20.27
CA TRP A 354 29.40 -12.11 19.99
C TRP A 354 28.34 -11.42 19.11
N PHE A 355 27.75 -12.12 18.13
CA PHE A 355 26.68 -11.57 17.29
C PHE A 355 25.32 -11.41 17.99
N GLY A 356 25.17 -11.89 19.23
CA GLY A 356 24.04 -11.61 20.11
C GLY A 356 23.97 -10.17 20.63
N LEU A 357 25.02 -9.36 20.38
CA LEU A 357 25.00 -7.91 20.60
C LEU A 357 23.93 -7.19 19.76
N ALA A 358 23.47 -7.81 18.66
CA ALA A 358 22.40 -7.28 17.82
C ALA A 358 21.02 -7.55 18.48
N MET A 359 20.73 -6.77 19.53
CA MET A 359 19.62 -6.93 20.46
C MET A 359 18.21 -6.66 19.90
N ASP A 360 18.10 -5.89 18.81
CA ASP A 360 16.79 -5.45 18.29
C ASP A 360 16.15 -6.51 17.41
N ASN A 361 16.92 -7.48 16.89
CA ASN A 361 16.38 -8.63 16.15
C ASN A 361 15.42 -9.51 17.00
N LYS A 362 15.28 -9.23 18.30
CA LYS A 362 14.30 -9.85 19.20
C LYS A 362 12.90 -9.26 19.02
N VAL A 363 12.77 -8.04 18.49
CA VAL A 363 11.52 -7.37 18.14
C VAL A 363 11.43 -7.30 16.61
N GLY A 364 10.34 -7.78 16.02
CA GLY A 364 10.20 -7.67 14.56
C GLY A 364 9.86 -6.25 14.14
N ASP A 365 10.68 -5.61 13.30
CA ASP A 365 10.50 -4.22 12.80
C ASP A 365 9.14 -3.90 12.20
N LYS A 366 8.38 -4.92 11.86
CA LYS A 366 6.99 -4.80 11.46
C LYS A 366 6.04 -5.42 12.48
N LEU A 367 6.37 -6.51 13.18
CA LEU A 367 5.53 -7.04 14.30
C LEU A 367 5.31 -5.99 15.42
N PHE A 368 6.22 -5.02 15.52
CA PHE A 368 6.10 -3.85 16.37
C PHE A 368 6.91 -2.71 15.72
N PRO A 369 6.32 -1.92 14.79
CA PRO A 369 7.07 -1.00 13.95
C PRO A 369 7.38 0.32 14.67
N VAL A 370 8.64 0.74 14.58
CA VAL A 370 9.18 1.90 15.31
C VAL A 370 9.90 2.86 14.37
N ALA A 371 9.35 4.06 14.25
CA ALA A 371 10.00 5.23 13.67
C ALA A 371 10.79 5.90 14.78
N PHE A 372 11.94 6.47 14.44
CA PHE A 372 12.69 7.25 15.41
C PHE A 372 13.58 8.30 14.76
N THR A 373 13.73 9.41 15.47
CA THR A 373 14.89 10.28 15.31
C THR A 373 15.95 9.85 16.31
N GLU A 374 17.20 9.84 15.88
CA GLU A 374 18.34 9.31 16.62
C GLU A 374 19.38 10.44 16.72
N LEU A 375 19.60 10.94 17.94
CA LEU A 375 20.30 12.19 18.20
C LEU A 375 21.57 11.90 19.00
N TRP A 376 22.73 12.17 18.41
CA TRP A 376 24.04 11.87 19.01
C TRP A 376 24.61 13.17 19.60
N ILE A 377 24.62 13.29 20.93
CA ILE A 377 25.15 14.44 21.67
C ILE A 377 26.64 14.22 21.99
N PRO A 378 27.56 15.06 21.48
CA PRO A 378 28.97 15.02 21.86
C PRO A 378 29.21 15.16 23.37
N PHE A 379 30.01 14.25 23.96
CA PHE A 379 30.52 14.39 25.32
C PHE A 379 31.97 13.88 25.44
N SER A 380 32.74 14.41 26.39
CA SER A 380 34.00 13.77 26.82
C SER A 380 33.82 13.02 28.12
N ALA A 381 34.42 11.84 28.21
CA ALA A 381 34.56 11.11 29.47
C ALA A 381 35.39 11.88 30.52
N SER A 382 36.25 12.81 30.07
CA SER A 382 37.12 13.63 30.94
C SER A 382 36.51 14.98 31.36
N ASP A 383 35.32 15.35 30.86
CA ASP A 383 34.73 16.65 31.18
C ASP A 383 34.23 16.70 32.63
N ALA A 384 34.57 17.77 33.34
CA ALA A 384 34.16 18.00 34.72
C ALA A 384 32.65 18.23 34.85
N ASN A 385 32.02 18.84 33.85
CA ASN A 385 30.56 18.95 33.76
C ASN A 385 29.98 17.63 33.22
N ASP A 386 28.88 17.15 33.80
CA ASP A 386 28.17 15.99 33.28
C ASP A 386 27.10 16.42 32.27
N ARG A 387 27.54 16.62 31.02
CA ARG A 387 26.65 16.97 29.90
C ARG A 387 25.55 15.94 29.64
N ILE A 388 25.74 14.68 30.03
CA ILE A 388 24.70 13.66 29.93
C ILE A 388 23.63 13.91 30.99
N ALA A 389 24.02 14.27 32.21
CA ALA A 389 23.06 14.70 33.23
C ALA A 389 22.28 15.96 32.80
N GLU A 390 22.94 16.96 32.19
CA GLU A 390 22.26 18.15 31.65
C GLU A 390 21.24 17.82 30.55
N VAL A 391 21.57 16.88 29.64
CA VAL A 391 20.63 16.36 28.62
C VAL A 391 19.45 15.65 29.28
N MET A 392 19.69 14.76 30.24
CA MET A 392 18.63 14.04 30.94
C MET A 392 17.72 14.99 31.75
N GLN A 393 18.27 16.04 32.36
CA GLN A 393 17.47 17.08 33.03
C GLN A 393 16.54 17.80 32.05
N GLU A 394 17.01 18.18 30.86
CA GLU A 394 16.16 18.83 29.86
C GLU A 394 15.09 17.87 29.29
N LEU A 395 15.42 16.60 29.07
CA LEU A 395 14.45 15.59 28.66
C LEU A 395 13.38 15.34 29.73
N ASN A 396 13.77 15.19 31.00
CA ASN A 396 12.83 15.05 32.13
C ASN A 396 11.92 16.28 32.23
N LYS A 397 12.48 17.49 32.10
CA LYS A 397 11.71 18.74 32.06
C LYS A 397 10.74 18.76 30.87
N LEU A 398 11.17 18.39 29.67
CA LEU A 398 10.34 18.33 28.48
C LEU A 398 9.14 17.40 28.70
N PHE A 399 9.36 16.17 29.15
CA PHE A 399 8.28 15.24 29.45
C PHE A 399 7.34 15.80 30.54
N VAL A 400 7.86 16.31 31.65
CA VAL A 400 7.04 16.92 32.73
C VAL A 400 6.22 18.12 32.21
N GLU A 401 6.76 18.93 31.31
CA GLU A 401 6.01 20.04 30.69
C GLU A 401 4.94 19.55 29.71
N LEU A 402 5.19 18.48 28.95
CA LEU A 402 4.19 17.88 28.06
C LEU A 402 2.99 17.35 28.87
N TYR A 403 3.23 16.52 29.89
CA TYR A 403 2.14 16.00 30.76
C TYR A 403 1.39 17.10 31.52
N LYS A 404 2.05 18.22 31.86
CA LYS A 404 1.39 19.38 32.48
C LYS A 404 0.49 20.18 31.54
N ARG A 405 0.72 20.11 30.22
CA ARG A 405 -0.11 20.82 29.23
C ARG A 405 -1.41 20.06 28.96
N SER A 406 -1.33 18.74 28.77
CA SER A 406 -2.46 17.80 28.88
C SER A 406 -1.92 16.35 28.88
N PRO A 407 -2.57 15.39 29.55
CA PRO A 407 -2.24 13.97 29.41
C PRO A 407 -2.26 13.45 27.96
N ALA A 408 -3.15 13.97 27.11
CA ALA A 408 -3.20 13.72 25.67
C ALA A 408 -2.27 14.62 24.82
N ALA A 409 -1.50 15.54 25.42
CA ALA A 409 -0.51 16.37 24.72
C ALA A 409 0.78 15.61 24.37
N ILE A 410 0.93 14.38 24.87
CA ILE A 410 1.90 13.42 24.35
C ILE A 410 1.29 12.81 23.09
N PRO A 411 1.89 13.00 21.90
CA PRO A 411 1.31 12.48 20.68
C PRO A 411 1.22 10.95 20.73
N GLU A 412 0.17 10.41 20.10
CA GLU A 412 -0.45 9.11 20.38
C GLU A 412 0.50 7.88 20.38
N GLY A 413 1.66 7.99 19.73
CA GLY A 413 2.63 6.91 19.50
C GLY A 413 3.88 6.89 20.37
N ALA A 414 4.02 7.79 21.34
CA ALA A 414 5.21 7.88 22.19
C ALA A 414 5.21 6.82 23.31
N PHE A 415 6.19 5.89 23.29
CA PHE A 415 6.24 4.79 24.26
C PHE A 415 7.53 4.71 25.09
N CYS A 416 8.73 4.84 24.49
CA CYS A 416 9.98 4.95 25.25
C CYS A 416 11.03 5.77 24.52
N VAL A 417 12.15 6.02 25.21
CA VAL A 417 13.37 6.57 24.63
C VAL A 417 14.50 5.60 24.92
N GLU A 418 15.25 5.21 23.89
CA GLU A 418 16.43 4.37 24.03
C GLU A 418 17.67 5.24 24.25
N LEU A 419 18.48 4.87 25.24
CA LEU A 419 19.62 5.64 25.75
C LEU A 419 20.87 4.75 25.82
N TYR A 420 21.92 5.15 25.12
CA TYR A 420 23.16 4.38 24.98
C TYR A 420 24.30 5.27 24.51
N ALA A 421 25.50 4.72 24.31
CA ALA A 421 26.69 5.50 23.96
C ALA A 421 27.38 4.97 22.70
N GLY A 422 28.01 5.90 21.96
CA GLY A 422 28.82 5.60 20.78
C GLY A 422 30.28 6.01 20.96
N LYS A 423 31.18 5.18 20.45
CA LYS A 423 32.61 5.46 20.39
C LYS A 423 32.94 6.56 19.39
N LYS A 424 33.96 7.35 19.71
CA LYS A 424 34.62 8.32 18.81
C LYS A 424 34.99 7.69 17.46
N SER A 425 34.70 8.42 16.39
CA SER A 425 35.01 8.06 15.00
C SER A 425 35.89 9.12 14.32
N ASP A 426 36.67 8.70 13.33
CA ASP A 426 37.44 9.58 12.44
C ASP A 426 36.79 9.72 11.05
N PHE A 427 35.65 9.06 10.79
CA PHE A 427 34.92 9.16 9.52
C PHE A 427 34.18 10.50 9.40
N TRP A 428 34.38 11.21 8.30
CA TRP A 428 34.09 12.65 8.17
C TRP A 428 32.63 13.03 8.48
N MET A 429 31.67 12.22 8.01
CA MET A 429 30.25 12.43 8.24
C MET A 429 29.69 11.54 9.37
N SER A 430 30.52 10.83 10.14
CA SER A 430 30.02 10.06 11.29
C SER A 430 29.48 11.01 12.37
N PRO A 431 28.32 10.73 12.99
CA PRO A 431 27.82 11.59 14.05
C PRO A 431 28.74 11.57 15.30
N SER A 432 29.58 10.54 15.49
CA SER A 432 30.64 10.53 16.51
C SER A 432 32.01 11.06 16.03
N TYR A 433 32.05 11.85 14.94
CA TYR A 433 33.29 12.42 14.44
C TYR A 433 34.03 13.24 15.51
N GLY A 434 35.25 12.81 15.83
CA GLY A 434 36.15 13.48 16.77
C GLY A 434 35.88 13.27 18.27
N THR A 435 34.75 12.67 18.67
CA THR A 435 34.27 12.66 20.07
C THR A 435 33.38 11.46 20.41
N HIS A 436 33.35 11.05 21.68
CA HIS A 436 32.30 10.12 22.14
C HIS A 436 30.94 10.82 22.14
N VAL A 437 29.87 10.03 22.09
CA VAL A 437 28.50 10.53 21.98
C VAL A 437 27.54 9.78 22.90
N PHE A 438 26.59 10.53 23.46
CA PHE A 438 25.40 9.98 24.09
C PHE A 438 24.29 9.94 23.03
N ARG A 439 23.69 8.78 22.81
CA ARG A 439 22.65 8.53 21.82
C ARG A 439 21.30 8.60 22.53
N VAL A 440 20.43 9.47 22.01
CA VAL A 440 19.04 9.63 22.45
C VAL A 440 18.17 9.27 21.26
N ASP A 441 17.58 8.09 21.33
CA ASP A 441 16.82 7.49 20.24
C ASP A 441 15.35 7.53 20.63
N VAL A 442 14.63 8.47 20.02
CA VAL A 442 13.28 8.84 20.41
C VAL A 442 12.29 7.99 19.65
N PHE A 443 11.77 6.94 20.29
CA PHE A 443 10.92 5.97 19.63
C PHE A 443 9.47 6.46 19.51
N TRP A 444 8.91 6.20 18.33
CA TRP A 444 7.54 6.47 17.92
C TRP A 444 6.98 5.21 17.26
N PHE A 445 5.82 4.74 17.70
CA PHE A 445 5.15 3.63 17.03
C PHE A 445 4.65 4.09 15.66
N GLU A 446 5.12 3.49 14.55
CA GLU A 446 5.04 4.12 13.21
C GLU A 446 3.63 4.48 12.75
N ASN A 447 2.65 3.71 13.18
CA ASN A 447 1.34 3.65 12.56
C ASN A 447 0.26 4.33 13.40
N ASN A 448 0.70 5.37 14.10
CA ASN A 448 -0.18 6.43 14.56
C ASN A 448 -0.57 7.29 13.36
N LEU A 449 -1.76 7.87 13.40
CA LEU A 449 -2.25 8.78 12.37
C LEU A 449 -1.45 10.10 12.30
N SER A 450 -0.81 10.46 13.42
CA SER A 450 0.02 11.65 13.58
C SER A 450 1.42 11.46 12.98
N ASP A 451 1.83 12.39 12.10
CA ASP A 451 3.18 12.43 11.52
C ASP A 451 4.22 12.93 12.56
N PRO A 452 5.14 12.07 13.06
CA PRO A 452 6.06 12.45 14.13
C PRO A 452 7.06 13.53 13.71
N ILE A 453 7.35 13.69 12.42
CA ILE A 453 8.23 14.75 11.89
C ILE A 453 7.58 16.13 12.12
N LYS A 454 6.25 16.20 12.15
CA LYS A 454 5.48 17.44 12.33
C LYS A 454 5.11 17.70 13.79
N THR A 455 4.88 16.66 14.59
CA THR A 455 4.23 16.79 15.90
C THR A 455 5.07 16.35 17.10
N TYR A 456 6.09 15.50 16.92
CA TYR A 456 6.78 14.84 18.04
C TYR A 456 8.30 15.05 18.02
N PHE A 457 9.00 14.65 16.95
CA PHE A 457 10.45 14.80 16.84
C PHE A 457 10.97 16.26 16.95
N PRO A 458 10.27 17.29 16.42
CA PRO A 458 10.67 18.69 16.62
C PRO A 458 10.87 19.10 18.09
N LEU A 459 10.07 18.53 19.00
CA LEU A 459 10.17 18.82 20.44
C LEU A 459 11.55 18.45 21.00
N PHE A 460 12.14 17.37 20.49
CA PHE A 460 13.47 16.89 20.88
C PHE A 460 14.58 17.60 20.11
N TRP A 461 14.37 17.92 18.83
CA TRP A 461 15.32 18.75 18.07
C TRP A 461 15.50 20.13 18.71
N ASP A 462 14.41 20.83 19.04
CA ASP A 462 14.46 22.14 19.69
C ASP A 462 15.04 22.05 21.11
N ALA A 463 14.63 21.07 21.93
CA ALA A 463 15.13 20.91 23.29
C ALA A 463 16.63 20.57 23.35
N LEU A 464 17.13 19.82 22.36
CA LEU A 464 18.51 19.33 22.32
C LEU A 464 19.45 20.13 21.41
N GLU A 465 18.95 21.09 20.62
CA GLU A 465 19.76 21.94 19.72
C GLU A 465 20.94 22.61 20.46
N LYS A 466 20.68 23.12 21.67
CA LYS A 466 21.69 23.75 22.54
C LYS A 466 22.85 22.81 22.92
N PHE A 467 22.65 21.50 22.80
CA PHE A 467 23.68 20.49 23.05
C PHE A 467 24.40 20.06 21.76
N GLY A 468 24.16 20.68 20.60
CA GLY A 468 24.88 20.41 19.35
C GLY A 468 24.76 18.94 18.90
N PHE A 469 23.55 18.40 18.96
CA PHE A 469 23.29 17.03 18.53
C PHE A 469 23.61 16.84 17.04
N ARG A 470 24.05 15.65 16.68
CA ARG A 470 24.26 15.19 15.30
C ARG A 470 23.30 14.04 15.01
N PRO A 471 22.43 14.13 14.00
CA PRO A 471 21.48 13.05 13.73
C PRO A 471 22.13 11.86 13.02
N HIS A 472 21.57 10.66 13.19
CA HIS A 472 21.98 9.48 12.39
C HIS A 472 21.40 9.55 10.97
N TRP A 473 22.26 9.40 9.95
CA TRP A 473 21.89 9.59 8.53
C TRP A 473 20.86 8.61 7.97
N GLY A 474 20.67 7.48 8.63
CA GLY A 474 19.65 6.49 8.28
C GLY A 474 18.28 6.75 8.92
N LYS A 475 18.17 7.68 9.89
CA LYS A 475 16.96 7.93 10.68
C LYS A 475 16.32 9.27 10.33
N TYR A 476 15.23 9.63 11.02
CA TYR A 476 14.51 10.88 10.73
C TYR A 476 15.36 12.10 11.09
N LEU A 477 15.74 12.87 10.07
CA LEU A 477 16.47 14.12 10.16
C LEU A 477 15.50 15.31 10.35
N PRO A 478 15.94 16.43 10.95
CA PRO A 478 15.21 17.68 10.88
C PRO A 478 14.85 18.08 9.43
N PRO A 479 13.67 18.69 9.18
CA PRO A 479 13.30 19.16 7.86
C PRO A 479 14.30 20.21 7.33
N PRO A 480 14.63 20.23 6.02
CA PRO A 480 15.62 21.17 5.47
C PRO A 480 15.32 22.66 5.69
N HIS A 481 14.04 23.01 5.93
CA HIS A 481 13.56 24.37 6.18
C HIS A 481 13.38 24.69 7.68
N SER A 482 13.73 23.77 8.59
CA SER A 482 13.72 23.98 10.04
C SER A 482 14.98 24.72 10.52
N GLY A 483 14.97 25.19 11.78
CA GLY A 483 16.16 25.80 12.40
C GLY A 483 17.36 24.85 12.41
N GLN A 484 17.11 23.55 12.55
CA GLN A 484 18.14 22.51 12.61
C GLN A 484 18.43 21.85 11.24
N GLY A 485 18.08 22.54 10.13
CA GLY A 485 18.36 22.15 8.75
C GLY A 485 19.84 22.30 8.31
N PRO A 486 20.14 22.44 7.00
CA PRO A 486 21.50 22.33 6.47
C PRO A 486 22.52 23.28 7.11
N SER A 487 22.13 24.51 7.44
CA SER A 487 23.02 25.48 8.10
C SER A 487 23.40 25.07 9.52
N TYR A 488 22.49 24.42 10.26
CA TYR A 488 22.81 23.83 11.56
C TYR A 488 23.71 22.61 11.39
N LEU A 489 23.38 21.69 10.47
CA LEU A 489 24.18 20.49 10.23
C LEU A 489 25.61 20.83 9.80
N GLN A 490 25.80 21.83 8.93
CA GLN A 490 27.12 22.35 8.55
C GLN A 490 27.96 22.78 9.77
N MET A 491 27.34 23.37 10.80
CA MET A 491 28.05 23.70 12.05
C MET A 491 28.43 22.47 12.89
N GLN A 492 27.62 21.40 12.86
CA GLN A 492 27.87 20.21 13.68
C GLN A 492 28.91 19.24 13.10
N TYR A 493 29.11 19.22 11.78
CA TYR A 493 30.04 18.33 11.09
C TYR A 493 31.27 19.12 10.54
N PRO A 494 32.43 19.11 11.23
CA PRO A 494 33.61 19.90 10.84
C PRO A 494 34.19 19.59 9.44
N LYS A 495 33.77 18.48 8.83
CA LYS A 495 34.20 18.04 7.49
C LYS A 495 33.13 18.25 6.41
N TRP A 496 32.06 18.97 6.70
CA TRP A 496 30.96 19.25 5.76
C TRP A 496 31.44 19.81 4.41
N ASP A 497 32.16 20.93 4.43
CA ASP A 497 32.59 21.59 3.19
C ASP A 497 33.65 20.76 2.44
N ASP A 498 34.52 20.05 3.17
CA ASP A 498 35.50 19.13 2.58
C ASP A 498 34.80 17.97 1.86
N PHE A 499 33.76 17.40 2.48
CA PHE A 499 32.93 16.35 1.92
C PHE A 499 32.13 16.83 0.70
N LEU A 500 31.53 18.04 0.76
CA LEU A 500 30.76 18.59 -0.35
C LEU A 500 31.60 18.87 -1.58
N ARG A 501 32.84 19.37 -1.42
CA ARG A 501 33.79 19.54 -2.53
C ARG A 501 34.22 18.20 -3.12
N LEU A 502 34.58 17.24 -2.27
CA LEU A 502 34.97 15.89 -2.71
C LEU A 502 33.83 15.18 -3.46
N ARG A 503 32.58 15.39 -3.06
CA ARG A 503 31.39 14.90 -3.77
C ARG A 503 31.26 15.51 -5.16
N GLU A 504 31.62 16.77 -5.37
CA GLU A 504 31.61 17.40 -6.71
C GLU A 504 32.74 16.89 -7.59
N GLU A 505 33.92 16.63 -7.01
CA GLU A 505 35.04 16.01 -7.73
C GLU A 505 34.74 14.55 -8.14
N LEU A 506 34.04 13.80 -7.28
CA LEU A 506 33.71 12.39 -7.51
C LEU A 506 32.38 12.16 -8.23
N ASP A 507 31.48 13.15 -8.27
CA ASP A 507 30.22 13.13 -9.01
C ASP A 507 29.88 14.52 -9.60
N PRO A 508 30.60 14.96 -10.64
CA PRO A 508 30.41 16.28 -11.26
C PRO A 508 29.08 16.40 -12.05
N ARG A 509 28.31 15.32 -12.19
CA ARG A 509 26.96 15.33 -12.80
C ARG A 509 25.83 15.23 -11.76
N ALA A 510 26.19 15.05 -10.49
CA ALA A 510 25.26 14.86 -9.37
C ALA A 510 24.26 13.72 -9.65
N ILE A 511 24.74 12.56 -10.11
CA ILE A 511 23.90 11.38 -10.38
C ILE A 511 23.60 10.57 -9.10
N PHE A 512 24.46 10.59 -8.08
CA PHE A 512 24.20 9.95 -6.79
C PHE A 512 23.34 10.82 -5.85
N LEU A 513 23.20 12.12 -6.18
CA LEU A 513 22.53 13.14 -5.37
C LEU A 513 21.04 13.28 -5.74
N SER A 514 20.21 12.45 -5.10
CA SER A 514 18.74 12.59 -5.14
C SER A 514 18.30 13.93 -4.54
N LYS A 515 17.05 14.34 -4.82
CA LYS A 515 16.44 15.53 -4.24
C LYS A 515 16.54 15.57 -2.71
N TYR A 516 16.20 14.47 -2.03
CA TYR A 516 16.27 14.40 -0.57
C TYR A 516 17.66 14.79 -0.03
N TRP A 517 18.73 14.23 -0.61
CA TRP A 517 20.09 14.57 -0.20
C TRP A 517 20.52 15.96 -0.67
N ARG A 518 20.02 16.45 -1.80
CA ARG A 518 20.24 17.83 -2.25
C ARG A 518 19.69 18.84 -1.25
N ASP A 519 18.45 18.65 -0.82
CA ASP A 519 17.76 19.51 0.13
C ASP A 519 18.41 19.42 1.52
N GLN A 520 18.67 18.21 2.04
CA GLN A 520 19.28 18.00 3.35
C GLN A 520 20.74 18.50 3.46
N LEU A 521 21.45 18.61 2.33
CA LEU A 521 22.80 19.18 2.27
C LEU A 521 22.80 20.67 1.87
N GLY A 522 21.65 21.29 1.64
CA GLY A 522 21.54 22.71 1.26
C GLY A 522 22.11 23.04 -0.13
N ILE A 523 22.19 22.06 -1.03
CA ILE A 523 22.80 22.21 -2.36
C ILE A 523 21.78 22.82 -3.32
N ALA A 524 22.09 23.97 -3.91
CA ALA A 524 21.20 24.64 -4.86
C ALA A 524 20.95 23.81 -6.13
N TYR A 525 19.73 23.89 -6.68
CA TYR A 525 19.41 23.34 -7.99
C TYR A 525 20.14 24.13 -9.10
N ALA A 526 20.98 23.44 -9.89
CA ALA A 526 21.63 24.04 -11.04
C ALA A 526 20.64 24.41 -12.17
N VAL A 527 19.53 23.67 -12.28
CA VAL A 527 18.32 23.97 -13.05
C VAL A 527 17.15 23.31 -12.29
N PRO A 528 15.97 23.94 -12.16
CA PRO A 528 14.79 23.29 -11.60
C PRO A 528 14.36 22.06 -12.44
N PRO A 529 13.61 21.11 -11.87
CA PRO A 529 12.74 20.24 -12.67
C PRO A 529 11.92 21.07 -13.65
N GLU A 530 11.93 20.71 -14.93
CA GLU A 530 10.92 21.21 -15.86
C GLU A 530 9.58 20.56 -15.49
N VAL A 531 8.75 21.31 -14.75
CA VAL A 531 7.31 21.16 -14.88
C VAL A 531 7.01 21.41 -16.34
N HIS A 532 6.32 20.48 -17.01
CA HIS A 532 5.86 20.72 -18.38
C HIS A 532 4.71 21.73 -18.34
N THR A 533 5.06 23.01 -18.20
CA THR A 533 4.18 24.14 -18.45
C THR A 533 3.81 24.09 -19.92
N HIS A 534 2.53 23.91 -20.23
CA HIS A 534 2.02 23.99 -21.59
C HIS A 534 1.70 25.48 -21.84
N PRO A 535 2.65 26.31 -22.32
CA PRO A 535 2.61 27.75 -22.03
C PRO A 535 1.51 28.46 -22.81
N ASP A 536 1.19 27.91 -23.98
CA ASP A 536 0.19 28.40 -24.92
C ASP A 536 -1.17 27.68 -24.78
N LEU A 537 -1.31 26.77 -23.81
CA LEU A 537 -2.55 26.06 -23.52
C LEU A 537 -3.29 26.71 -22.35
N SER A 538 -4.30 27.52 -22.65
CA SER A 538 -5.03 28.35 -21.68
C SER A 538 -6.00 27.60 -20.75
N VAL A 539 -6.16 26.28 -20.90
CA VAL A 539 -7.11 25.48 -20.11
C VAL A 539 -6.53 25.17 -18.73
N SER A 540 -7.33 25.39 -17.68
CA SER A 540 -6.93 25.19 -16.30
C SER A 540 -6.64 23.73 -15.95
N ARG A 541 -5.75 23.55 -14.96
CA ARG A 541 -5.50 22.27 -14.30
C ARG A 541 -6.00 22.29 -12.86
N ASN A 542 -6.46 21.14 -12.35
CA ASN A 542 -6.73 20.95 -10.93
C ASN A 542 -5.44 20.68 -10.13
N LYS A 543 -5.56 20.55 -8.80
CA LYS A 543 -4.43 20.35 -7.87
C LYS A 543 -3.60 19.11 -8.21
N SER A 544 -4.22 18.07 -8.77
CA SER A 544 -3.58 16.82 -9.18
C SER A 544 -3.02 16.87 -10.61
N GLY A 545 -3.08 18.04 -11.27
CA GLY A 545 -2.46 18.28 -12.58
C GLY A 545 -3.29 17.90 -13.80
N TYR A 546 -4.50 17.36 -13.63
CA TYR A 546 -5.42 17.06 -14.75
C TYR A 546 -5.98 18.34 -15.35
N PHE A 547 -6.12 18.38 -16.68
CA PHE A 547 -6.84 19.47 -17.35
C PHE A 547 -8.35 19.31 -17.19
N GLU A 548 -9.03 20.41 -16.89
CA GLU A 548 -10.47 20.45 -16.66
C GLU A 548 -11.15 21.44 -17.63
N PRO A 549 -11.53 21.01 -18.85
CA PRO A 549 -12.25 21.84 -19.80
C PRO A 549 -13.67 22.14 -19.31
N GLU A 550 -14.04 23.42 -19.30
CA GLU A 550 -15.37 23.91 -18.91
C GLU A 550 -16.36 23.87 -20.09
N ASN A 551 -15.85 23.86 -21.31
CA ASN A 551 -16.63 23.92 -22.55
C ASN A 551 -15.97 23.12 -23.69
N LYS A 552 -16.63 23.06 -24.87
CA LYS A 552 -16.12 22.30 -26.02
C LYS A 552 -14.92 22.95 -26.72
N ASP A 553 -14.78 24.27 -26.64
CA ASP A 553 -13.70 25.00 -27.30
C ASP A 553 -12.37 24.79 -26.54
N ASP A 554 -12.42 24.60 -25.22
CA ASP A 554 -11.29 24.13 -24.41
C ASP A 554 -10.80 22.75 -24.88
N ILE A 555 -11.74 21.82 -25.18
CA ILE A 555 -11.42 20.49 -25.69
C ILE A 555 -10.75 20.59 -27.07
N ILE A 556 -11.29 21.41 -27.96
CA ILE A 556 -10.70 21.69 -29.29
C ILE A 556 -9.29 22.29 -29.13
N THR A 557 -9.10 23.20 -28.17
CA THR A 557 -7.80 23.82 -27.86
C THR A 557 -6.79 22.77 -27.41
N ILE A 558 -7.17 21.88 -26.47
CA ILE A 558 -6.33 20.78 -26.00
C ILE A 558 -5.96 19.83 -27.15
N VAL A 559 -6.92 19.43 -27.99
CA VAL A 559 -6.67 18.51 -29.11
C VAL A 559 -5.72 19.13 -30.15
N ASN A 560 -5.96 20.39 -30.54
CA ASN A 560 -5.08 21.08 -31.48
C ASN A 560 -3.66 21.22 -30.92
N TYR A 561 -3.54 21.63 -29.66
CA TYR A 561 -2.24 21.75 -28.98
C TYR A 561 -1.50 20.40 -28.92
N ALA A 562 -2.17 19.32 -28.52
CA ALA A 562 -1.56 17.99 -28.47
C ALA A 562 -1.11 17.51 -29.85
N ARG A 563 -1.90 17.75 -30.90
CA ARG A 563 -1.55 17.40 -32.29
C ARG A 563 -0.32 18.16 -32.78
N GLU A 564 -0.25 19.46 -32.51
CA GLU A 564 0.88 20.32 -32.90
C GLU A 564 2.20 19.90 -32.21
N HIS A 565 2.13 19.36 -30.99
CA HIS A 565 3.29 18.96 -30.19
C HIS A 565 3.56 17.44 -30.20
N GLY A 566 2.71 16.63 -30.82
CA GLY A 566 2.82 15.16 -30.87
C GLY A 566 2.50 14.46 -29.54
N TYR A 567 1.73 15.09 -28.66
CA TYR A 567 1.37 14.56 -27.34
C TYR A 567 0.15 13.63 -27.40
N LYS A 568 0.08 12.68 -26.47
CA LYS A 568 -1.07 11.80 -26.27
C LYS A 568 -2.08 12.42 -25.32
N ILE A 569 -3.36 12.12 -25.56
CA ILE A 569 -4.49 12.55 -24.73
C ILE A 569 -5.24 11.32 -24.22
N ARG A 570 -5.60 11.29 -22.94
CA ARG A 570 -6.63 10.38 -22.41
C ARG A 570 -7.60 11.10 -21.49
N VAL A 571 -8.83 10.56 -21.42
CA VAL A 571 -9.89 11.04 -20.53
C VAL A 571 -10.02 10.10 -19.35
N ARG A 572 -9.87 10.63 -18.14
CA ARG A 572 -10.07 9.92 -16.87
C ARG A 572 -11.47 10.24 -16.33
N GLY A 573 -12.30 9.21 -16.20
CA GLY A 573 -13.54 9.27 -15.41
C GLY A 573 -13.25 9.05 -13.92
N ALA A 574 -14.15 8.38 -13.21
CA ALA A 574 -14.03 8.09 -11.77
C ALA A 574 -12.95 7.04 -11.39
N GLY A 575 -11.96 6.76 -12.24
CA GLY A 575 -10.83 5.87 -11.92
C GLY A 575 -11.10 4.35 -11.86
N GLN A 576 -12.35 3.90 -12.02
CA GLN A 576 -12.78 2.49 -11.90
C GLN A 576 -12.30 1.52 -13.01
N SER A 577 -11.46 1.97 -13.95
CA SER A 577 -10.91 1.11 -15.01
C SER A 577 -9.40 1.01 -14.88
N VAL A 578 -8.84 -0.12 -15.33
CA VAL A 578 -7.40 -0.44 -15.22
C VAL A 578 -6.54 0.78 -15.60
N SER A 579 -5.67 1.24 -14.69
CA SER A 579 -4.96 2.53 -14.82
C SER A 579 -4.21 2.70 -16.15
N SER A 580 -3.59 1.64 -16.66
CA SER A 580 -2.90 1.62 -17.97
C SER A 580 -3.82 1.88 -19.18
N SER A 581 -5.14 1.75 -19.02
CA SER A 581 -6.14 2.00 -20.08
C SER A 581 -6.68 3.44 -20.10
N ILE A 582 -6.58 4.17 -18.98
CA ILE A 582 -7.20 5.51 -18.80
C ILE A 582 -6.19 6.66 -18.73
N TYR A 583 -4.91 6.39 -18.48
CA TYR A 583 -3.85 7.41 -18.52
C TYR A 583 -3.08 7.42 -19.84
N ALA A 584 -2.66 8.60 -20.28
CA ALA A 584 -1.91 8.79 -21.52
C ALA A 584 -0.50 8.17 -21.47
N ASP A 585 0.08 8.10 -20.28
CA ASP A 585 1.32 7.40 -19.97
C ASP A 585 1.06 6.01 -19.38
N SER A 586 2.05 5.11 -19.50
CA SER A 586 1.92 3.69 -19.12
C SER A 586 1.86 3.42 -17.60
N PHE A 587 1.83 4.44 -16.76
CA PHE A 587 1.89 4.33 -15.29
C PHE A 587 0.88 5.27 -14.62
N GLN A 588 0.39 4.87 -13.45
CA GLN A 588 -0.49 5.69 -12.62
C GLN A 588 0.31 6.85 -11.98
N PRO A 589 -0.11 8.11 -12.18
CA PRO A 589 0.65 9.27 -11.71
C PRO A 589 0.09 9.82 -10.39
N ASP A 590 0.33 9.14 -9.27
CA ASP A 590 -0.20 9.61 -7.96
C ASP A 590 0.43 10.94 -7.48
N GLU A 591 1.62 11.32 -7.98
CA GLU A 591 2.21 12.67 -7.84
C GLU A 591 2.76 13.26 -9.16
N TYR A 592 2.59 12.59 -10.30
CA TYR A 592 3.44 12.79 -11.49
C TYR A 592 2.81 13.50 -12.71
N VAL A 593 1.53 13.89 -12.67
CA VAL A 593 0.83 14.50 -13.83
C VAL A 593 1.48 15.83 -14.28
N LEU A 594 2.12 16.56 -13.36
CA LEU A 594 2.83 17.82 -13.65
C LEU A 594 4.16 17.63 -14.41
N HIS A 595 4.67 16.39 -14.49
CA HIS A 595 5.96 16.06 -15.08
C HIS A 595 5.84 15.26 -16.40
N SER A 596 4.63 15.01 -16.88
CA SER A 596 4.42 14.48 -18.24
C SER A 596 4.13 15.59 -19.23
N ALA A 597 4.62 15.40 -20.46
CA ALA A 597 4.21 16.20 -21.61
C ALA A 597 2.85 15.72 -22.19
N ASN A 598 2.45 14.48 -21.90
CA ASN A 598 1.16 13.95 -22.31
C ASN A 598 0.03 14.49 -21.43
N ILE A 599 -1.17 14.54 -22.00
CA ILE A 599 -2.32 15.25 -21.45
C ILE A 599 -3.35 14.28 -20.90
N ASN A 600 -3.71 14.44 -19.63
CA ASN A 600 -4.80 13.71 -18.99
C ASN A 600 -5.92 14.70 -18.63
N ILE A 601 -7.14 14.38 -19.05
CA ILE A 601 -8.31 15.28 -18.96
C ILE A 601 -9.37 14.68 -18.04
N MET A 602 -10.00 15.52 -17.22
CA MET A 602 -11.23 15.19 -16.49
C MET A 602 -12.37 16.08 -16.98
N LEU A 603 -13.52 15.49 -17.31
CA LEU A 603 -14.67 16.20 -17.90
C LEU A 603 -15.69 16.68 -16.84
N ASN A 604 -15.28 16.72 -15.57
CA ASN A 604 -16.11 17.09 -14.42
C ASN A 604 -16.67 18.51 -14.51
N GLN A 605 -16.07 19.45 -15.24
CA GLN A 605 -16.65 20.79 -15.40
C GLN A 605 -17.77 20.87 -16.45
N LEU A 606 -17.96 19.82 -17.28
CA LEU A 606 -19.03 19.77 -18.30
C LEU A 606 -20.40 19.45 -17.69
N ARG A 607 -20.97 20.40 -16.95
CA ARG A 607 -22.24 20.26 -16.21
C ARG A 607 -23.51 20.51 -17.03
N ALA A 608 -23.44 20.51 -18.37
CA ALA A 608 -24.61 20.67 -19.23
C ALA A 608 -25.67 19.58 -18.97
N PHE A 609 -26.93 19.98 -18.79
CA PHE A 609 -28.10 19.11 -18.63
C PHE A 609 -29.30 19.77 -19.31
N ASN A 610 -29.87 19.10 -20.31
CA ASN A 610 -31.03 19.57 -21.05
C ASN A 610 -32.04 18.41 -21.19
N VAL A 611 -33.24 18.56 -20.64
CA VAL A 611 -34.27 17.52 -20.62
C VAL A 611 -35.49 17.93 -21.44
N ASP A 612 -35.83 17.13 -22.43
CA ASP A 612 -37.09 17.19 -23.16
C ASP A 612 -38.02 16.10 -22.63
N VAL A 613 -38.83 16.47 -21.63
CA VAL A 613 -39.81 15.57 -21.00
C VAL A 613 -40.85 15.07 -22.01
N SER A 614 -41.16 15.84 -23.06
CA SER A 614 -42.15 15.43 -24.08
C SER A 614 -41.63 14.30 -24.98
N LYS A 615 -40.32 14.29 -25.28
CA LYS A 615 -39.64 13.17 -25.96
C LYS A 615 -39.11 12.11 -24.99
N LYS A 616 -39.18 12.37 -23.69
CA LYS A 616 -38.48 11.63 -22.62
C LYS A 616 -36.98 11.48 -22.94
N GLN A 617 -36.34 12.55 -23.39
CA GLN A 617 -34.92 12.55 -23.74
C GLN A 617 -34.13 13.53 -22.87
N VAL A 618 -32.90 13.18 -22.53
CA VAL A 618 -31.97 14.07 -21.84
C VAL A 618 -30.65 14.14 -22.61
N THR A 619 -30.10 15.33 -22.79
CA THR A 619 -28.73 15.54 -23.27
C THR A 619 -27.88 16.02 -22.09
N VAL A 620 -26.80 15.31 -21.78
CA VAL A 620 -25.93 15.58 -20.64
C VAL A 620 -24.46 15.61 -21.05
N GLY A 621 -23.64 16.36 -20.31
CA GLY A 621 -22.19 16.29 -20.42
C GLY A 621 -21.65 14.91 -20.03
N ALA A 622 -20.62 14.43 -20.72
CA ALA A 622 -20.08 13.09 -20.52
C ALA A 622 -19.42 12.88 -19.13
N GLY A 623 -19.06 13.97 -18.44
CA GLY A 623 -18.56 13.96 -17.06
C GLY A 623 -19.61 14.06 -15.96
N TRP A 624 -20.91 13.92 -16.28
CA TRP A 624 -21.94 13.60 -15.28
C TRP A 624 -21.71 12.20 -14.71
N ASN A 625 -22.02 12.01 -13.43
CA ASN A 625 -21.93 10.70 -12.77
C ASN A 625 -23.34 10.09 -12.76
N LEU A 626 -23.46 8.75 -12.78
CA LEU A 626 -24.77 8.10 -12.83
C LEU A 626 -25.61 8.43 -11.58
N GLY A 627 -24.98 8.51 -10.40
CA GLY A 627 -25.58 8.98 -9.15
C GLY A 627 -24.54 9.46 -8.15
N TYR A 628 -25.03 10.08 -7.06
CA TYR A 628 -24.18 10.62 -6.00
C TYR A 628 -23.61 9.52 -5.09
N ASP A 629 -22.31 9.59 -4.83
CA ASP A 629 -21.59 8.74 -3.88
C ASP A 629 -20.73 9.63 -2.96
N PRO A 630 -21.01 9.69 -1.64
CA PRO A 630 -20.22 10.48 -0.70
C PRO A 630 -18.84 9.89 -0.42
N TYR A 631 -18.55 8.66 -0.86
CA TYR A 631 -17.28 7.95 -0.69
C TYR A 631 -16.51 7.79 -2.00
N ASP A 632 -16.86 8.54 -3.06
CA ASP A 632 -16.11 8.56 -4.31
C ASP A 632 -14.64 8.95 -4.05
N PRO A 633 -13.66 8.04 -4.23
CA PRO A 633 -12.25 8.33 -3.96
C PRO A 633 -11.64 9.34 -4.95
N SER A 634 -12.38 9.72 -6.00
CA SER A 634 -11.99 10.78 -6.92
C SER A 634 -12.58 12.16 -6.59
N GLU A 635 -13.44 12.27 -5.58
CA GLU A 635 -14.18 13.49 -5.18
C GLU A 635 -14.95 14.17 -6.33
N THR A 636 -15.30 13.44 -7.40
CA THR A 636 -16.00 13.99 -8.59
C THR A 636 -17.51 13.87 -8.51
N SER A 637 -18.01 12.86 -7.79
CA SER A 637 -19.43 12.61 -7.57
C SER A 637 -19.98 13.55 -6.50
N THR A 638 -20.91 14.41 -6.89
CA THR A 638 -21.60 15.35 -6.01
C THR A 638 -23.11 15.24 -6.20
N PRO A 639 -23.93 15.82 -5.29
CA PRO A 639 -25.39 15.86 -5.49
C PRO A 639 -25.81 16.60 -6.77
N ASP A 640 -24.99 17.52 -7.28
CA ASP A 640 -25.34 18.40 -8.41
C ASP A 640 -25.16 17.74 -9.79
N ASN A 641 -24.29 16.73 -9.91
CA ASN A 641 -24.02 15.97 -11.14
C ASN A 641 -24.51 14.52 -11.09
N ALA A 642 -25.44 14.21 -10.18
CA ALA A 642 -26.04 12.91 -9.98
C ALA A 642 -27.22 12.68 -10.95
N LEU A 643 -26.97 11.98 -12.06
CA LEU A 643 -27.90 11.88 -13.19
C LEU A 643 -29.25 11.24 -12.80
N LEU A 644 -29.24 10.13 -12.06
CA LEU A 644 -30.43 9.37 -11.72
C LEU A 644 -31.39 10.17 -10.82
N GLN A 645 -30.86 10.80 -9.76
CA GLN A 645 -31.62 11.69 -8.89
C GLN A 645 -32.17 12.90 -9.67
N LYS A 646 -31.37 13.46 -10.59
CA LYS A 646 -31.82 14.57 -11.44
C LYS A 646 -32.96 14.16 -12.37
N LEU A 647 -32.87 13.02 -13.03
CA LEU A 647 -33.94 12.48 -13.89
C LEU A 647 -35.21 12.18 -13.09
N HIS A 648 -35.09 11.63 -11.89
CA HIS A 648 -36.24 11.35 -11.03
C HIS A 648 -37.00 12.64 -10.65
N SER A 649 -36.29 13.76 -10.42
CA SER A 649 -36.92 15.07 -10.19
C SER A 649 -37.70 15.63 -11.41
N HIS A 650 -37.52 15.04 -12.60
CA HIS A 650 -38.28 15.31 -13.82
C HIS A 650 -39.29 14.20 -14.16
N HIS A 651 -39.56 13.29 -13.23
CA HIS A 651 -40.41 12.09 -13.41
C HIS A 651 -39.92 11.15 -14.52
N LEU A 652 -38.61 11.10 -14.78
CA LEU A 652 -37.97 10.23 -15.75
C LEU A 652 -37.03 9.21 -15.09
N ALA A 653 -36.69 8.14 -15.79
CA ALA A 653 -35.71 7.14 -15.36
C ALA A 653 -34.92 6.54 -16.53
N LEU A 654 -33.79 5.91 -16.21
CA LEU A 654 -33.08 4.99 -17.11
C LEU A 654 -33.51 3.54 -16.80
N MET A 655 -33.49 2.64 -17.78
CA MET A 655 -34.10 1.31 -17.69
C MET A 655 -33.17 0.23 -17.11
N ASN A 656 -31.86 0.43 -17.20
CA ASN A 656 -30.82 -0.47 -16.72
C ASN A 656 -29.65 0.42 -16.25
N VAL A 657 -29.21 0.26 -15.01
CA VAL A 657 -28.14 1.07 -14.38
C VAL A 657 -27.43 0.26 -13.30
N THR A 658 -26.11 0.43 -13.23
CA THR A 658 -25.21 -0.38 -12.39
C THR A 658 -25.33 -0.06 -10.89
N SER A 659 -24.81 -0.94 -10.04
CA SER A 659 -24.67 -0.68 -8.59
C SER A 659 -23.58 0.37 -8.30
N THR A 660 -22.53 0.46 -9.13
CA THR A 660 -21.42 1.43 -9.01
C THR A 660 -21.82 2.81 -9.55
N ILE A 661 -22.66 3.56 -8.81
CA ILE A 661 -23.30 4.78 -9.33
C ILE A 661 -22.36 5.99 -9.53
N HIS A 662 -21.17 6.04 -8.91
CA HIS A 662 -20.23 7.15 -9.14
C HIS A 662 -19.54 7.12 -10.52
N GLN A 663 -19.78 6.11 -11.36
CA GLN A 663 -19.19 6.07 -12.71
C GLN A 663 -19.70 7.23 -13.58
N THR A 664 -18.80 7.84 -14.36
CA THR A 664 -19.14 8.91 -15.33
C THR A 664 -19.86 8.34 -16.55
N VAL A 665 -20.88 9.02 -17.08
CA VAL A 665 -21.66 8.61 -18.26
C VAL A 665 -20.78 8.27 -19.46
N GLY A 666 -19.79 9.13 -19.78
CA GLY A 666 -18.86 8.92 -20.90
C GLY A 666 -17.99 7.67 -20.74
N GLY A 667 -17.49 7.43 -19.52
CA GLY A 667 -16.75 6.20 -19.19
C GLY A 667 -17.62 4.96 -19.33
N PHE A 668 -18.83 4.99 -18.76
CA PHE A 668 -19.77 3.86 -18.73
C PHE A 668 -20.13 3.34 -20.13
N ILE A 669 -20.40 4.25 -21.08
CA ILE A 669 -20.71 3.87 -22.45
C ILE A 669 -19.47 3.42 -23.22
N SER A 670 -18.30 4.04 -22.97
CA SER A 670 -17.06 3.76 -23.69
C SER A 670 -16.52 2.35 -23.45
N THR A 671 -16.78 1.77 -22.27
CA THR A 671 -16.41 0.39 -21.90
C THR A 671 -17.49 -0.64 -22.23
N GLY A 672 -18.69 -0.21 -22.63
CA GLY A 672 -19.83 -1.09 -22.91
C GLY A 672 -20.45 -1.71 -21.65
N SER A 673 -20.45 -0.98 -20.54
CA SER A 673 -20.94 -1.46 -19.23
C SER A 673 -22.47 -1.65 -19.18
N SER A 674 -22.93 -2.50 -18.24
CA SER A 674 -24.33 -2.88 -18.06
C SER A 674 -24.61 -3.23 -16.59
N ALA A 675 -25.87 -3.20 -16.17
CA ALA A 675 -26.37 -3.88 -14.97
C ALA A 675 -26.86 -5.31 -15.29
N GLY A 676 -27.36 -6.02 -14.27
CA GLY A 676 -27.94 -7.37 -14.38
C GLY A 676 -29.38 -7.36 -14.90
N SER A 677 -29.55 -7.47 -16.23
CA SER A 677 -30.84 -7.69 -16.89
C SER A 677 -30.65 -8.22 -18.31
N CYS A 678 -31.42 -9.24 -18.68
CA CYS A 678 -31.57 -9.67 -20.08
C CYS A 678 -32.67 -8.90 -20.83
N HIS A 679 -33.52 -8.14 -20.12
CA HIS A 679 -34.65 -7.44 -20.71
C HIS A 679 -34.29 -6.02 -21.18
N HIS A 680 -33.37 -5.36 -20.46
CA HIS A 680 -33.01 -3.95 -20.63
C HIS A 680 -31.51 -3.77 -20.81
N SER A 681 -31.09 -2.81 -21.63
CA SER A 681 -29.68 -2.41 -21.79
C SER A 681 -29.53 -0.89 -21.74
N PHE A 682 -28.55 -0.39 -20.99
CA PHE A 682 -28.22 1.04 -20.97
C PHE A 682 -27.84 1.54 -22.38
N LEU A 683 -27.05 0.75 -23.13
CA LEU A 683 -26.52 1.17 -24.43
C LEU A 683 -27.64 1.38 -25.46
N GLU A 684 -28.73 0.59 -25.39
CA GLU A 684 -29.89 0.77 -26.26
C GLU A 684 -30.58 2.12 -26.07
N GLN A 685 -30.47 2.74 -24.89
CA GLN A 685 -31.03 4.04 -24.56
C GLN A 685 -30.24 5.20 -25.17
N ILE A 686 -29.05 4.99 -25.74
CA ILE A 686 -28.26 6.07 -26.33
C ILE A 686 -28.89 6.50 -27.66
N VAL A 687 -29.24 7.78 -27.77
CA VAL A 687 -29.85 8.41 -28.96
C VAL A 687 -28.81 9.11 -29.80
N ALA A 688 -27.85 9.80 -29.17
CA ALA A 688 -26.75 10.45 -29.85
C ALA A 688 -25.51 10.58 -28.96
N VAL A 689 -24.34 10.64 -29.58
CA VAL A 689 -23.08 11.03 -28.94
C VAL A 689 -22.39 12.12 -29.76
N THR A 690 -21.82 13.10 -29.07
CA THR A 690 -21.03 14.17 -29.69
C THR A 690 -19.61 14.13 -29.13
N LEU A 691 -18.63 14.12 -30.04
CA LEU A 691 -17.21 14.08 -29.71
C LEU A 691 -16.43 15.16 -30.47
N ILE A 692 -15.27 15.51 -29.91
CA ILE A 692 -14.19 16.18 -30.65
C ILE A 692 -13.21 15.10 -31.12
N ASP A 693 -12.99 14.99 -32.43
CA ASP A 693 -12.09 14.00 -33.03
C ASP A 693 -10.61 14.44 -33.00
N GLY A 694 -9.68 13.61 -33.48
CA GLY A 694 -8.24 13.91 -33.49
C GLY A 694 -7.84 15.04 -34.45
N ALA A 695 -8.73 15.44 -35.37
CA ALA A 695 -8.55 16.63 -36.18
C ALA A 695 -9.02 17.92 -35.48
N GLY A 696 -9.57 17.83 -34.26
CA GLY A 696 -10.17 18.95 -33.54
C GLY A 696 -11.57 19.30 -34.04
N LEU A 697 -12.24 18.39 -34.76
CA LEU A 697 -13.55 18.63 -35.36
C LEU A 697 -14.67 18.02 -34.51
N GLU A 698 -15.71 18.81 -34.26
CA GLU A 698 -16.94 18.36 -33.60
C GLU A 698 -17.75 17.45 -34.54
N LYS A 699 -18.11 16.26 -34.05
CA LYS A 699 -18.92 15.28 -34.77
C LYS A 699 -20.01 14.72 -33.86
N THR A 700 -21.25 14.81 -34.33
CA THR A 700 -22.43 14.20 -33.68
C THR A 700 -22.87 12.97 -34.46
N PHE A 701 -22.94 11.83 -33.77
CA PHE A 701 -23.45 10.58 -34.30
C PHE A 701 -24.80 10.29 -33.63
N THR A 702 -25.85 10.15 -34.44
CA THR A 702 -27.22 9.89 -33.98
C THR A 702 -27.64 8.49 -34.38
N LYS A 703 -28.35 7.80 -33.48
CA LYS A 703 -28.93 6.47 -33.72
C LYS A 703 -29.89 6.54 -34.92
N PRO A 704 -29.75 5.67 -35.94
CA PRO A 704 -30.62 5.69 -37.11
C PRO A 704 -32.05 5.26 -36.75
N SER A 705 -33.04 5.73 -37.53
CA SER A 705 -34.47 5.44 -37.32
C SER A 705 -34.88 4.01 -37.69
N LEU A 706 -34.03 3.31 -38.42
CA LEU A 706 -34.09 1.88 -38.70
C LEU A 706 -32.73 1.30 -38.34
N GLU A 707 -32.67 0.03 -37.94
CA GLU A 707 -31.40 -0.64 -37.65
C GLU A 707 -30.58 -0.74 -38.94
N GLN A 708 -29.63 0.18 -39.09
CA GLN A 708 -28.74 0.34 -40.23
C GLN A 708 -27.32 0.43 -39.71
N ASP A 709 -26.45 -0.42 -40.27
CA ASP A 709 -25.03 -0.44 -39.95
C ASP A 709 -24.38 0.91 -40.30
N CYS A 710 -23.89 1.61 -39.28
CA CYS A 710 -23.32 2.95 -39.39
C CYS A 710 -22.38 3.26 -38.22
N ASP A 711 -21.54 4.29 -38.40
CA ASP A 711 -20.52 4.73 -37.43
C ASP A 711 -21.02 4.89 -35.99
N PHE A 712 -22.31 5.25 -35.79
CA PHE A 712 -22.92 5.37 -34.46
C PHE A 712 -22.68 4.13 -33.58
N TYR A 713 -22.82 2.93 -34.16
CA TYR A 713 -22.63 1.67 -33.43
C TYR A 713 -21.17 1.35 -33.12
N GLY A 714 -20.22 2.04 -33.78
CA GLY A 714 -18.78 1.95 -33.51
C GLY A 714 -18.25 2.99 -32.52
N VAL A 715 -18.83 4.20 -32.47
CA VAL A 715 -18.33 5.29 -31.60
C VAL A 715 -18.78 5.20 -30.15
N VAL A 716 -19.89 4.51 -29.85
CA VAL A 716 -20.43 4.40 -28.48
C VAL A 716 -19.51 3.59 -27.57
N VAL A 717 -19.18 2.35 -27.96
CA VAL A 717 -18.22 1.50 -27.23
C VAL A 717 -16.84 1.68 -27.87
N SER A 718 -16.25 2.85 -27.66
CA SER A 718 -15.02 3.29 -28.34
C SER A 718 -13.75 3.24 -27.48
N MET A 719 -13.83 2.88 -26.20
CA MET A 719 -12.72 2.93 -25.23
C MET A 719 -12.02 4.31 -25.18
N GLY A 720 -12.70 5.38 -25.62
CA GLY A 720 -12.15 6.72 -25.78
C GLY A 720 -11.07 6.85 -26.87
N LEU A 721 -10.98 5.92 -27.82
CA LEU A 721 -9.90 5.86 -28.83
C LEU A 721 -10.17 6.68 -30.10
N MET A 722 -11.36 7.26 -30.24
CA MET A 722 -11.83 7.92 -31.47
C MET A 722 -11.93 9.45 -31.33
N GLY A 723 -11.75 9.97 -30.13
CA GLY A 723 -12.09 11.35 -29.78
C GLY A 723 -12.62 11.47 -28.35
N ILE A 724 -12.76 12.71 -27.89
CA ILE A 724 -13.29 13.04 -26.58
C ILE A 724 -14.80 13.16 -26.70
N ILE A 725 -15.54 12.10 -26.33
CA ILE A 725 -16.99 12.16 -26.15
C ILE A 725 -17.27 13.11 -24.99
N TYR A 726 -17.95 14.22 -25.26
CA TYR A 726 -18.19 15.28 -24.27
C TYR A 726 -19.68 15.54 -24.02
N SER A 727 -20.57 15.06 -24.89
CA SER A 727 -22.03 15.17 -24.75
C SER A 727 -22.72 13.89 -25.22
N VAL A 728 -23.73 13.45 -24.48
CA VAL A 728 -24.50 12.21 -24.72
C VAL A 728 -25.99 12.51 -24.59
N THR A 729 -26.80 12.06 -25.55
CA THR A 729 -28.27 12.10 -25.48
C THR A 729 -28.81 10.71 -25.19
N LEU A 730 -29.62 10.59 -24.13
CA LEU A 730 -30.22 9.35 -23.64
C LEU A 730 -31.75 9.42 -23.76
N GLN A 731 -32.35 8.32 -24.21
CA GLN A 731 -33.78 8.04 -24.18
C GLN A 731 -34.16 7.51 -22.79
N CYS A 732 -34.85 8.33 -22.02
CA CYS A 732 -35.44 7.94 -20.75
C CYS A 732 -36.82 7.27 -20.96
N VAL A 733 -37.29 6.66 -19.88
CA VAL A 733 -38.69 6.26 -19.66
C VAL A 733 -39.29 7.12 -18.55
N ASP A 734 -40.56 6.91 -18.23
CA ASP A 734 -41.15 7.47 -17.01
C ASP A 734 -40.46 6.89 -15.77
N SER A 735 -40.38 7.67 -14.69
CA SER A 735 -39.93 7.17 -13.39
C SER A 735 -40.78 5.97 -12.94
N PHE A 736 -40.16 5.04 -12.21
CA PHE A 736 -40.80 3.84 -11.66
C PHE A 736 -40.20 3.51 -10.30
N HIS A 737 -40.92 2.73 -9.50
CA HIS A 737 -40.41 2.08 -8.30
C HIS A 737 -39.91 0.67 -8.64
N ILE A 738 -39.12 0.08 -7.77
CA ILE A 738 -38.81 -1.36 -7.83
C ILE A 738 -39.38 -2.08 -6.62
N LYS A 739 -39.70 -3.36 -6.81
CA LYS A 739 -40.02 -4.31 -5.76
C LYS A 739 -39.20 -5.57 -5.99
N GLY A 740 -38.65 -6.15 -4.93
CA GLY A 740 -37.77 -7.29 -5.04
C GLY A 740 -37.60 -8.10 -3.77
N THR A 741 -36.83 -9.17 -3.91
CA THR A 741 -36.55 -10.15 -2.86
C THR A 741 -35.07 -10.53 -2.85
N GLU A 742 -34.55 -10.80 -1.66
CA GLU A 742 -33.26 -11.44 -1.45
C GLU A 742 -33.39 -12.71 -0.61
N VAL A 743 -32.64 -13.74 -0.99
CA VAL A 743 -32.58 -15.05 -0.31
C VAL A 743 -31.14 -15.51 -0.16
N ILE A 744 -30.75 -15.90 1.07
CA ILE A 744 -29.45 -16.50 1.39
C ILE A 744 -29.60 -18.02 1.48
N VAL A 745 -28.71 -18.76 0.82
CA VAL A 745 -28.82 -20.22 0.60
C VAL A 745 -27.62 -21.00 1.16
N ASP A 746 -27.87 -22.08 1.93
CA ASP A 746 -26.82 -23.01 2.42
C ASP A 746 -26.59 -24.18 1.44
N ASP A 747 -25.82 -23.94 0.38
CA ASP A 747 -25.47 -24.92 -0.66
C ASP A 747 -24.82 -26.22 -0.09
N ARG A 748 -24.29 -26.20 1.14
CA ARG A 748 -23.77 -27.42 1.81
C ARG A 748 -24.87 -28.37 2.30
N LYS A 749 -26.08 -27.86 2.57
CA LYS A 749 -27.26 -28.62 3.02
C LYS A 749 -28.27 -28.81 1.89
N ASP A 750 -28.39 -27.81 1.02
CA ASP A 750 -29.44 -27.74 0.00
C ASP A 750 -28.95 -28.12 -1.42
N GLU A 751 -27.70 -28.59 -1.56
CA GLU A 751 -27.11 -29.17 -2.78
C GLU A 751 -27.06 -28.26 -4.04
N PHE A 752 -27.15 -26.91 -3.95
CA PHE A 752 -27.21 -26.00 -5.12
C PHE A 752 -26.16 -26.30 -6.22
N GLY A 753 -24.90 -26.52 -5.87
CA GLY A 753 -23.85 -26.89 -6.85
C GLY A 753 -23.73 -28.40 -7.17
N ASP A 754 -24.62 -29.25 -6.68
CA ASP A 754 -24.88 -30.57 -7.29
C ASP A 754 -26.17 -30.53 -8.14
N LEU A 755 -27.20 -29.79 -7.70
CA LEU A 755 -28.44 -29.52 -8.44
C LEU A 755 -28.20 -28.82 -9.78
N ALA A 756 -27.32 -27.82 -9.80
CA ALA A 756 -26.87 -27.15 -11.03
C ALA A 756 -26.32 -28.13 -12.08
N CYS A 757 -25.86 -29.32 -11.68
CA CYS A 757 -25.32 -30.33 -12.58
C CYS A 757 -26.22 -31.58 -12.72
N PHE A 758 -27.33 -31.66 -11.97
CA PHE A 758 -28.28 -32.78 -11.98
C PHE A 758 -29.73 -32.30 -11.76
N PRO A 759 -30.43 -31.80 -12.81
CA PRO A 759 -31.70 -31.07 -12.70
C PRO A 759 -32.94 -31.89 -12.28
N ASN A 760 -32.78 -33.14 -11.83
CA ASN A 760 -33.88 -34.09 -11.56
C ASN A 760 -34.07 -34.45 -10.06
N ARG A 761 -33.52 -33.67 -9.12
CA ARG A 761 -33.72 -33.89 -7.66
C ARG A 761 -34.73 -32.92 -7.07
N GLN A 762 -35.66 -33.42 -6.25
CA GLN A 762 -36.63 -32.59 -5.52
C GLN A 762 -36.02 -32.07 -4.20
N THR A 763 -35.49 -30.84 -4.22
CA THR A 763 -35.12 -30.05 -3.04
C THR A 763 -35.91 -28.74 -3.01
N ARG A 764 -35.83 -27.95 -1.92
CA ARG A 764 -36.50 -26.63 -1.84
C ARG A 764 -36.00 -25.66 -2.93
N ILE A 765 -34.73 -25.74 -3.33
CA ILE A 765 -34.15 -24.94 -4.42
C ILE A 765 -34.50 -25.50 -5.80
N GLY A 766 -34.74 -26.81 -5.93
CA GLY A 766 -35.26 -27.41 -7.16
C GLY A 766 -36.65 -26.89 -7.59
N LEU A 767 -37.33 -26.13 -6.73
CA LEU A 767 -38.55 -25.37 -7.04
C LEU A 767 -38.29 -23.92 -7.50
N LEU A 768 -37.08 -23.38 -7.28
CA LEU A 768 -36.66 -22.03 -7.67
C LEU A 768 -35.81 -22.02 -8.95
N LEU A 769 -34.87 -22.96 -9.11
CA LEU A 769 -33.86 -22.93 -10.18
C LEU A 769 -33.70 -24.27 -10.93
N PRO A 770 -34.66 -24.66 -11.80
CA PRO A 770 -34.47 -25.80 -12.70
C PRO A 770 -33.51 -25.49 -13.87
N ASP A 771 -33.29 -24.20 -14.19
CA ASP A 771 -32.47 -23.74 -15.31
C ASP A 771 -32.00 -22.29 -15.07
N LEU A 772 -30.66 -22.06 -15.02
CA LEU A 772 -30.08 -20.73 -14.86
C LEU A 772 -30.34 -19.80 -16.04
N GLN A 773 -30.40 -20.32 -17.28
CA GLN A 773 -30.77 -19.51 -18.43
C GLN A 773 -32.18 -18.96 -18.21
N LYS A 774 -33.11 -19.81 -17.80
CA LYS A 774 -34.51 -19.45 -17.57
C LYS A 774 -34.65 -18.40 -16.47
N LEU A 775 -33.94 -18.51 -15.35
CA LEU A 775 -33.97 -17.48 -14.29
C LEU A 775 -33.67 -16.09 -14.87
N PHE A 776 -32.55 -15.94 -15.56
CA PHE A 776 -32.14 -14.64 -16.11
C PHE A 776 -33.00 -14.18 -17.31
N GLN A 777 -33.87 -15.03 -17.87
CA GLN A 777 -34.83 -14.70 -18.94
C GLN A 777 -36.26 -14.42 -18.43
N ASP A 778 -36.65 -14.97 -17.28
CA ASP A 778 -37.95 -14.76 -16.65
C ASP A 778 -37.92 -13.58 -15.64
N THR A 779 -36.77 -13.33 -15.00
CA THR A 779 -36.61 -12.28 -13.98
C THR A 779 -36.06 -10.97 -14.57
N GLU A 780 -36.80 -9.87 -14.39
CA GLU A 780 -36.50 -8.59 -15.03
C GLU A 780 -35.13 -7.99 -14.65
N PHE A 781 -34.79 -8.03 -13.36
CA PHE A 781 -33.47 -7.74 -12.83
C PHE A 781 -33.03 -8.86 -11.88
N CYS A 782 -31.84 -9.42 -12.07
CA CYS A 782 -31.34 -10.52 -11.25
C CYS A 782 -29.81 -10.45 -11.07
N ARG A 783 -29.36 -10.75 -9.84
CA ARG A 783 -27.96 -10.85 -9.40
C ARG A 783 -27.82 -12.09 -8.52
N ILE A 784 -26.77 -12.87 -8.74
CA ILE A 784 -26.38 -13.95 -7.81
C ILE A 784 -24.95 -13.71 -7.35
N ILE A 785 -24.72 -13.72 -6.04
CA ILE A 785 -23.39 -13.71 -5.43
C ILE A 785 -23.12 -15.12 -4.89
N TRP A 786 -22.08 -15.79 -5.37
CA TRP A 786 -21.83 -17.22 -5.12
C TRP A 786 -20.45 -17.48 -4.53
N TRP A 787 -20.42 -18.27 -3.46
CA TRP A 787 -19.23 -18.81 -2.81
C TRP A 787 -19.11 -20.31 -3.13
N PRO A 788 -18.28 -20.70 -4.11
CA PRO A 788 -18.16 -22.10 -4.56
C PRO A 788 -17.34 -23.01 -3.63
N PHE A 789 -17.00 -22.56 -2.41
CA PHE A 789 -16.12 -23.28 -1.48
C PHE A 789 -16.81 -24.50 -0.83
N PRO A 790 -16.28 -25.73 -0.92
CA PRO A 790 -16.97 -26.91 -0.41
C PRO A 790 -17.26 -26.90 1.11
N THR A 791 -16.52 -26.14 1.91
CA THR A 791 -16.72 -26.00 3.36
C THR A 791 -17.65 -24.85 3.78
N ALA A 792 -17.79 -23.82 2.92
CA ALA A 792 -18.46 -22.54 3.21
C ALA A 792 -19.51 -22.18 2.14
N LYS A 793 -20.02 -23.19 1.43
CA LYS A 793 -20.78 -23.03 0.19
C LYS A 793 -22.07 -22.23 0.43
N ARG A 794 -22.19 -21.08 -0.24
CA ARG A 794 -23.26 -20.07 -0.05
C ARG A 794 -23.66 -19.49 -1.40
N ALA A 795 -24.92 -19.09 -1.54
CA ALA A 795 -25.36 -18.18 -2.58
C ALA A 795 -26.32 -17.14 -2.00
N VAL A 796 -26.20 -15.89 -2.45
CA VAL A 796 -27.20 -14.83 -2.25
C VAL A 796 -27.84 -14.58 -3.60
N ILE A 797 -29.17 -14.70 -3.67
CA ILE A 797 -29.96 -14.50 -4.88
C ILE A 797 -30.81 -13.25 -4.66
N TRP A 798 -30.62 -12.25 -5.52
CA TRP A 798 -31.35 -10.99 -5.52
C TRP A 798 -32.15 -10.86 -6.82
N GLU A 799 -33.43 -10.54 -6.69
CA GLU A 799 -34.38 -10.44 -7.80
C GLU A 799 -35.26 -9.20 -7.64
N ALA A 800 -35.52 -8.47 -8.72
CA ALA A 800 -36.45 -7.34 -8.72
C ALA A 800 -37.20 -7.17 -10.04
N HIS A 801 -38.34 -6.49 -9.97
CA HIS A 801 -39.17 -6.06 -11.09
C HIS A 801 -39.59 -4.59 -10.92
N LYS A 802 -39.95 -3.94 -12.03
CA LYS A 802 -40.55 -2.61 -11.99
C LYS A 802 -41.95 -2.63 -11.41
N MET A 803 -42.30 -1.54 -10.73
CA MET A 803 -43.62 -1.22 -10.20
C MET A 803 -43.96 0.22 -10.62
N ALA A 804 -45.19 0.46 -11.08
CA ALA A 804 -45.58 1.78 -11.56
C ALA A 804 -45.71 2.80 -10.41
N LEU A 805 -45.65 4.11 -10.71
CA LEU A 805 -45.75 5.16 -9.66
C LEU A 805 -47.16 5.26 -9.05
N ASP A 806 -48.19 4.83 -9.78
CA ASP A 806 -49.58 4.77 -9.35
C ASP A 806 -49.96 3.44 -8.66
N GLU A 807 -49.00 2.52 -8.57
CA GLU A 807 -49.10 1.18 -7.97
C GLU A 807 -48.42 1.17 -6.57
N TYR A 808 -49.17 1.51 -5.51
CA TYR A 808 -48.75 1.38 -4.10
C TYR A 808 -49.68 0.39 -3.32
N ASP A 809 -49.87 0.51 -1.98
CA ASP A 809 -50.56 -0.17 -0.83
C ASP A 809 -49.99 -1.44 -0.18
N GLU A 810 -50.29 -1.50 1.12
CA GLU A 810 -50.07 -2.56 2.11
C GLU A 810 -50.83 -3.86 1.73
N GLN A 811 -51.78 -3.78 0.79
CA GLN A 811 -52.09 -4.79 -0.23
C GLN A 811 -51.87 -4.25 -1.68
N THR A 812 -52.67 -3.28 -2.18
CA THR A 812 -52.33 -2.26 -3.23
C THR A 812 -53.29 -1.02 -3.40
N GLY A 813 -52.79 0.24 -3.41
CA GLY A 813 -53.48 1.57 -3.39
C GLY A 813 -52.54 2.80 -3.17
N PRO A 814 -52.90 4.09 -3.39
CA PRO A 814 -52.03 4.99 -4.21
C PRO A 814 -51.41 6.26 -3.52
N PRO A 815 -50.92 7.28 -4.26
CA PRO A 815 -49.49 7.63 -4.41
C PRO A 815 -48.96 8.73 -3.46
N ASN A 816 -49.78 9.21 -2.51
CA ASN A 816 -49.41 10.36 -1.67
C ASN A 816 -48.67 9.98 -0.37
N ASN A 817 -48.56 8.69 -0.06
CA ASN A 817 -47.95 8.14 1.17
C ASN A 817 -46.91 7.03 0.88
N PHE A 818 -46.25 7.04 -0.29
CA PHE A 818 -45.21 6.06 -0.60
C PHE A 818 -44.14 6.03 0.50
N THR A 819 -44.09 4.92 1.22
CA THR A 819 -43.12 4.68 2.28
C THR A 819 -42.16 3.59 1.79
N PRO A 820 -40.91 3.93 1.40
CA PRO A 820 -39.97 2.95 0.92
C PRO A 820 -39.63 1.96 2.03
N LYS A 821 -39.52 0.69 1.66
CA LYS A 821 -38.87 -0.36 2.46
C LYS A 821 -37.51 -0.58 1.81
N PRO A 822 -36.50 0.25 2.13
CA PRO A 822 -35.19 0.16 1.49
C PRO A 822 -34.59 -1.23 1.74
N TYR A 823 -33.88 -1.71 0.72
CA TYR A 823 -33.05 -2.91 0.80
C TYR A 823 -32.03 -2.78 1.95
N ARG A 824 -31.77 -3.89 2.65
CA ARG A 824 -30.72 -4.00 3.67
C ARG A 824 -29.79 -5.13 3.24
N ASP A 825 -28.48 -4.96 3.35
CA ASP A 825 -27.58 -6.00 2.84
C ASP A 825 -27.55 -7.25 3.76
N ALA A 826 -27.61 -8.44 3.16
CA ALA A 826 -27.43 -9.75 3.78
C ALA A 826 -26.22 -9.84 4.73
N PHE A 827 -25.14 -9.10 4.47
CA PHE A 827 -23.91 -9.11 5.29
C PHE A 827 -24.06 -8.52 6.69
N TYR A 828 -25.20 -7.91 7.01
CA TYR A 828 -25.42 -7.19 8.26
C TYR A 828 -26.53 -7.80 9.12
N PRO A 829 -26.22 -8.84 9.92
CA PRO A 829 -27.11 -9.33 10.95
C PRO A 829 -27.25 -8.29 12.07
N SER A 830 -28.15 -7.34 11.90
CA SER A 830 -28.53 -6.42 12.97
C SER A 830 -29.34 -7.18 14.02
N PHE A 831 -28.73 -7.47 15.18
CA PHE A 831 -29.40 -7.96 16.39
C PHE A 831 -30.45 -6.97 16.99
N LEU A 832 -30.83 -5.96 16.22
CA LEU A 832 -31.68 -4.84 16.59
C LEU A 832 -33.02 -4.96 15.82
N PRO A 833 -34.17 -4.70 16.48
CA PRO A 833 -35.46 -4.82 15.82
C PRO A 833 -35.61 -3.80 14.67
N PRO A 834 -36.50 -4.04 13.68
CA PRO A 834 -36.70 -3.16 12.53
C PRO A 834 -37.08 -1.71 12.87
N THR A 835 -37.52 -1.46 14.11
CA THR A 835 -37.90 -0.15 14.68
C THR A 835 -36.73 0.59 15.35
N ALA A 836 -35.52 0.03 15.36
CA ALA A 836 -34.35 0.69 15.92
C ALA A 836 -34.02 2.00 15.18
N PRO A 837 -33.62 3.08 15.89
CA PRO A 837 -33.17 4.31 15.26
C PRO A 837 -32.00 4.04 14.29
N LYS A 838 -31.98 4.73 13.13
CA LYS A 838 -30.95 4.54 12.09
C LYS A 838 -29.52 4.50 12.63
N TRP A 839 -29.20 5.35 13.62
CA TRP A 839 -27.87 5.40 14.24
C TRP A 839 -27.48 4.16 15.03
N MET A 840 -28.42 3.38 15.58
CA MET A 840 -28.11 2.12 16.27
C MET A 840 -27.84 0.99 15.27
N ILE A 841 -28.61 0.97 14.17
CA ILE A 841 -28.38 0.04 13.05
C ILE A 841 -26.98 0.32 12.49
N GLU A 842 -26.64 1.60 12.29
CA GLU A 842 -25.32 2.07 11.89
C GLU A 842 -24.21 1.72 12.89
N ALA A 843 -24.45 1.85 14.20
CA ALA A 843 -23.47 1.46 15.22
C ALA A 843 -23.22 -0.07 15.24
N GLY A 844 -24.26 -0.88 14.99
CA GLY A 844 -24.12 -2.33 14.82
C GLY A 844 -23.38 -2.71 13.54
N ARG A 845 -23.62 -1.96 12.45
CA ARG A 845 -22.92 -2.04 11.16
C ARG A 845 -21.41 -1.83 11.36
N LEU A 846 -21.04 -0.70 11.97
CA LEU A 846 -19.65 -0.32 12.27
C LEU A 846 -18.96 -1.29 13.24
N LEU A 847 -19.68 -1.85 14.22
CA LEU A 847 -19.10 -2.84 15.14
C LEU A 847 -18.79 -4.16 14.42
N ASN A 848 -19.66 -4.58 13.47
CA ASN A 848 -19.39 -5.73 12.62
C ASN A 848 -18.22 -5.45 11.66
N GLU A 849 -18.16 -4.29 11.00
CA GLU A 849 -17.02 -3.90 10.16
C GLU A 849 -15.70 -3.89 10.95
N LEU A 850 -15.70 -3.38 12.18
CA LEU A 850 -14.53 -3.40 13.05
C LEU A 850 -14.12 -4.83 13.42
N VAL A 851 -15.07 -5.71 13.76
CA VAL A 851 -14.78 -7.12 14.08
C VAL A 851 -14.32 -7.88 12.84
N ILE A 852 -14.92 -7.64 11.67
CA ILE A 852 -14.50 -8.20 10.38
C ILE A 852 -13.08 -7.73 10.06
N SER A 853 -12.84 -6.42 9.99
CA SER A 853 -11.53 -5.82 9.71
C SER A 853 -10.47 -6.29 10.71
N THR A 854 -10.78 -6.39 12.00
CA THR A 854 -9.87 -6.91 13.02
C THR A 854 -9.59 -8.40 12.80
N ILE A 855 -10.58 -9.22 12.45
CA ILE A 855 -10.37 -10.67 12.19
C ILE A 855 -9.60 -10.90 10.89
N PHE A 856 -9.91 -10.17 9.80
CA PHE A 856 -9.17 -10.27 8.54
C PHE A 856 -7.74 -9.76 8.70
N SER A 857 -7.51 -8.66 9.41
CA SER A 857 -6.16 -8.16 9.69
C SER A 857 -5.38 -9.03 10.69
N ILE A 858 -6.05 -9.77 11.60
CA ILE A 858 -5.42 -10.83 12.41
C ILE A 858 -4.96 -12.03 11.56
N ILE A 859 -5.64 -12.32 10.44
CA ILE A 859 -5.46 -13.58 9.69
C ILE A 859 -4.67 -13.41 8.38
N GLY A 860 -4.75 -12.24 7.75
CA GLY A 860 -4.17 -11.98 6.43
C GLY A 860 -5.04 -11.02 5.63
N ASP A 861 -4.57 -9.79 5.45
CA ASP A 861 -5.06 -8.96 4.34
C ASP A 861 -4.79 -9.68 3.01
N TRP A 862 -5.74 -9.54 2.08
CA TRP A 862 -5.40 -9.52 0.67
C TRP A 862 -6.25 -8.41 -0.01
N PRO A 863 -5.76 -7.14 -0.02
CA PRO A 863 -5.99 -6.13 -1.09
C PRO A 863 -4.68 -5.52 -1.72
N ASP A 864 -4.69 -4.78 -2.84
CA ASP A 864 -3.48 -4.40 -3.66
C ASP A 864 -2.86 -3.03 -3.45
N ASN A 865 -2.47 -2.80 -2.20
CA ASN A 865 -1.11 -2.31 -1.98
C ASN A 865 -0.09 -3.49 -1.97
N LEU A 866 -0.56 -4.75 -1.91
CA LEU A 866 0.20 -5.81 -1.26
C LEU A 866 1.04 -6.74 -2.13
N LYS A 867 0.95 -6.75 -3.48
CA LYS A 867 1.93 -7.57 -4.23
C LYS A 867 3.30 -6.92 -4.37
N GLY A 868 3.39 -5.64 -4.03
CA GLY A 868 4.65 -4.99 -3.68
C GLY A 868 5.15 -5.29 -2.26
N LEU A 869 4.27 -5.74 -1.35
CA LEU A 869 4.53 -5.90 0.07
C LEU A 869 4.55 -7.37 0.49
N GLY A 870 5.63 -8.03 0.07
CA GLY A 870 5.95 -9.39 0.46
C GLY A 870 5.77 -9.63 1.96
N ASN A 871 4.82 -10.50 2.28
CA ASN A 871 4.46 -10.99 3.60
C ASN A 871 4.07 -9.85 4.57
N THR A 872 2.85 -9.27 4.49
CA THR A 872 2.38 -8.29 5.49
C THR A 872 0.87 -8.34 5.81
N ILE A 873 0.47 -7.84 6.99
CA ILE A 873 -0.91 -7.56 7.44
C ILE A 873 -1.00 -6.13 8.01
N ASN A 874 -2.14 -5.44 7.86
CA ASN A 874 -2.39 -4.13 8.47
C ASN A 874 -3.45 -4.17 9.58
N ILE A 875 -3.07 -4.08 10.86
CA ILE A 875 -4.03 -3.91 11.96
C ILE A 875 -4.09 -2.44 12.37
N LEU A 876 -5.28 -1.83 12.36
CA LEU A 876 -5.51 -0.49 12.88
C LEU A 876 -4.49 0.54 12.33
N GLY A 877 -4.26 0.47 11.02
CA GLY A 877 -3.30 1.31 10.28
C GLY A 877 -1.85 0.81 10.22
N THR A 878 -1.53 -0.39 10.73
CA THR A 878 -0.14 -0.80 11.05
C THR A 878 0.39 -2.02 10.30
N GLU A 879 1.48 -1.88 9.53
CA GLU A 879 2.05 -2.94 8.68
C GLU A 879 2.95 -3.97 9.44
N TYR A 880 2.50 -5.21 9.66
CA TYR A 880 3.23 -6.31 10.36
C TYR A 880 3.74 -7.45 9.45
N LYS A 881 5.04 -7.86 9.47
CA LYS A 881 5.60 -8.83 8.49
C LYS A 881 5.16 -10.28 8.80
N THR A 882 4.45 -10.91 7.87
CA THR A 882 3.62 -12.09 8.14
C THR A 882 4.24 -13.45 7.88
N ALA A 883 5.44 -13.60 7.31
CA ALA A 883 5.91 -14.88 6.74
C ALA A 883 5.74 -16.14 7.62
N VAL A 884 5.74 -15.99 8.96
CA VAL A 884 5.47 -17.09 9.93
C VAL A 884 4.03 -17.11 10.46
N LEU A 885 3.33 -15.97 10.53
CA LEU A 885 1.89 -15.92 10.82
C LEU A 885 1.08 -16.48 9.65
N GLN A 886 1.42 -16.09 8.43
CA GLN A 886 0.88 -16.59 7.16
C GLN A 886 0.96 -18.12 7.09
N GLN A 887 2.12 -18.71 7.43
CA GLN A 887 2.30 -20.16 7.37
C GLN A 887 1.45 -20.95 8.40
N GLU A 888 0.99 -20.31 9.48
CA GLU A 888 0.04 -20.91 10.45
C GLU A 888 -1.41 -20.55 10.11
N ALA A 889 -1.67 -19.33 9.60
CA ALA A 889 -2.96 -18.89 9.11
C ALA A 889 -3.41 -19.73 7.90
N GLU A 890 -2.55 -19.98 6.91
CA GLU A 890 -2.83 -20.83 5.73
C GLU A 890 -3.25 -22.26 6.12
N LYS A 891 -2.71 -22.81 7.23
CA LYS A 891 -3.09 -24.14 7.76
C LYS A 891 -4.45 -24.15 8.47
N LEU A 892 -4.90 -22.98 8.95
CA LEU A 892 -6.12 -22.79 9.74
C LEU A 892 -7.27 -22.20 8.90
N TRP A 893 -6.97 -21.42 7.86
CA TRP A 893 -7.93 -20.65 7.08
C TRP A 893 -9.04 -21.50 6.45
N PRO A 894 -8.76 -22.64 5.78
CA PRO A 894 -9.81 -23.52 5.24
C PRO A 894 -10.75 -24.13 6.31
N LYS A 895 -10.38 -24.05 7.60
CA LYS A 895 -11.16 -24.54 8.76
C LYS A 895 -11.83 -23.43 9.55
N PHE A 896 -11.31 -22.20 9.48
CA PHE A 896 -11.80 -21.03 10.22
C PHE A 896 -12.77 -20.19 9.39
N PHE A 897 -12.40 -19.84 8.14
CA PHE A 897 -13.23 -19.03 7.24
C PHE A 897 -14.68 -19.52 7.10
N PRO A 898 -14.98 -20.83 6.99
CA PRO A 898 -16.37 -21.29 6.92
C PRO A 898 -17.22 -20.95 8.14
N LYS A 899 -16.62 -20.95 9.33
CA LYS A 899 -17.29 -20.61 10.59
C LYS A 899 -17.50 -19.11 10.75
N LEU A 900 -16.60 -18.33 10.15
CA LEU A 900 -16.71 -16.87 10.07
C LEU A 900 -17.86 -16.47 9.13
N LEU A 901 -17.96 -17.14 7.98
CA LEU A 901 -19.06 -16.94 7.03
C LEU A 901 -20.41 -17.39 7.62
N ASP A 902 -20.44 -18.49 8.38
CA ASP A 902 -21.63 -18.92 9.14
C ASP A 902 -22.07 -17.93 10.24
N PHE A 903 -21.19 -17.02 10.69
CA PHE A 903 -21.49 -15.98 11.67
C PHE A 903 -22.02 -14.68 11.03
N PHE A 904 -21.42 -14.24 9.92
CA PHE A 904 -21.82 -13.00 9.22
C PHE A 904 -22.93 -13.18 8.18
N LEU A 905 -23.02 -14.35 7.53
CA LEU A 905 -24.11 -14.75 6.64
C LEU A 905 -24.86 -15.97 7.22
N PRO A 906 -25.59 -15.81 8.35
CA PRO A 906 -26.36 -16.89 8.93
C PRO A 906 -27.52 -17.29 8.00
N CYS A 907 -27.47 -18.50 7.46
CA CYS A 907 -28.58 -19.03 6.65
C CYS A 907 -29.78 -19.40 7.52
N ASP A 908 -30.82 -18.57 7.48
CA ASP A 908 -32.16 -18.91 7.93
C ASP A 908 -33.10 -19.11 6.72
N PRO A 909 -33.54 -20.34 6.42
CA PRO A 909 -34.40 -20.64 5.27
C PRO A 909 -35.86 -20.18 5.42
N GLU A 910 -36.21 -19.44 6.48
CA GLU A 910 -37.49 -18.73 6.62
C GLU A 910 -37.35 -17.20 6.52
N ASN A 911 -36.12 -16.66 6.44
CA ASN A 911 -35.84 -15.23 6.44
C ASN A 911 -35.62 -14.66 5.02
N ILE A 912 -36.69 -14.63 4.20
CA ILE A 912 -36.68 -13.95 2.90
C ILE A 912 -36.82 -12.44 3.10
N GLN A 913 -35.90 -11.65 2.55
CA GLN A 913 -36.00 -10.20 2.62
C GLN A 913 -36.73 -9.63 1.40
N GLU A 914 -37.96 -9.17 1.58
CA GLU A 914 -38.64 -8.31 0.60
C GLU A 914 -38.24 -6.83 0.77
N PHE A 915 -38.12 -6.09 -0.33
CA PHE A 915 -37.87 -4.64 -0.34
C PHE A 915 -38.64 -3.93 -1.46
N TRP A 916 -38.84 -2.61 -1.33
CA TRP A 916 -39.36 -1.74 -2.40
C TRP A 916 -38.91 -0.29 -2.21
N ASP A 917 -38.50 0.36 -3.30
CA ASP A 917 -37.91 1.70 -3.27
C ASP A 917 -38.06 2.45 -4.60
N ASN A 918 -37.75 3.75 -4.63
CA ASN A 918 -37.61 4.53 -5.87
C ASN A 918 -36.49 3.93 -6.72
N TRP A 919 -36.61 3.82 -8.04
CA TRP A 919 -35.49 3.30 -8.84
C TRP A 919 -34.19 4.12 -8.70
N ALA A 920 -34.28 5.43 -8.49
CA ALA A 920 -33.12 6.29 -8.25
C ALA A 920 -32.42 6.07 -6.90
N ASP A 921 -33.09 5.42 -5.93
CA ASP A 921 -32.58 5.15 -4.58
C ASP A 921 -32.38 3.64 -4.31
N GLY A 922 -33.22 2.77 -4.86
CA GLY A 922 -33.24 1.32 -4.63
C GLY A 922 -32.10 0.54 -5.29
N LEU A 923 -31.31 1.19 -6.15
CA LEU A 923 -30.05 0.68 -6.68
C LEU A 923 -28.91 0.74 -5.67
N THR A 924 -29.13 1.34 -4.51
CA THR A 924 -28.07 1.62 -3.53
C THR A 924 -27.73 0.42 -2.66
N ILE A 925 -27.80 -0.76 -3.28
CA ILE A 925 -27.33 -2.07 -2.80
C ILE A 925 -25.84 -1.98 -2.43
N ASP A 926 -25.04 -1.26 -3.23
CA ASP A 926 -23.61 -1.06 -2.98
C ASP A 926 -23.28 0.31 -2.34
N LYS A 927 -24.22 1.06 -1.72
CA LYS A 927 -23.96 2.43 -1.19
C LYS A 927 -22.90 2.50 -0.08
N TYR A 928 -22.58 1.36 0.54
CA TYR A 928 -21.69 1.30 1.70
C TYR A 928 -20.67 0.13 1.67
N GLU A 929 -20.96 -1.01 1.02
CA GLU A 929 -20.59 -2.29 1.67
C GLU A 929 -19.70 -3.31 0.93
N PHE A 930 -19.59 -3.35 -0.40
CA PHE A 930 -18.78 -4.41 -1.05
C PHE A 930 -17.68 -3.98 -2.02
N GLN A 931 -17.73 -2.79 -2.61
CA GLN A 931 -16.79 -2.45 -3.71
C GLN A 931 -15.56 -1.63 -3.30
N ASN A 932 -15.67 -0.75 -2.29
CA ASN A 932 -14.62 0.22 -1.96
C ASN A 932 -14.07 0.14 -0.52
N ASN A 933 -14.84 -0.30 0.48
CA ASN A 933 -14.47 -0.11 1.90
C ASN A 933 -14.16 -1.40 2.68
N LEU A 934 -14.83 -2.52 2.39
CA LEU A 934 -14.63 -3.77 3.14
C LEU A 934 -13.52 -4.66 2.56
N LEU A 935 -13.47 -4.80 1.23
CA LEU A 935 -12.49 -5.63 0.50
C LEU A 935 -12.23 -5.00 -0.88
N PRO A 936 -11.15 -4.21 -1.07
CA PRO A 936 -10.71 -3.79 -2.40
C PRO A 936 -10.42 -5.03 -3.28
N ALA A 937 -10.83 -5.00 -4.55
CA ALA A 937 -10.90 -6.19 -5.40
C ALA A 937 -10.53 -5.95 -6.88
N TYR A 938 -9.52 -6.68 -7.37
CA TYR A 938 -9.26 -6.79 -8.81
C TYR A 938 -10.35 -7.62 -9.48
N ARG A 939 -10.75 -7.20 -10.68
CA ARG A 939 -11.87 -7.83 -11.40
C ARG A 939 -11.49 -8.15 -12.84
N THR A 940 -12.00 -9.29 -13.29
CA THR A 940 -12.22 -9.60 -14.70
C THR A 940 -13.68 -10.02 -14.86
N GLU A 941 -14.24 -9.82 -16.04
CA GLU A 941 -15.62 -10.22 -16.33
C GLU A 941 -15.71 -10.94 -17.67
N PHE A 942 -16.23 -12.17 -17.62
CA PHE A 942 -16.45 -13.02 -18.78
C PHE A 942 -17.92 -12.99 -19.18
N TRP A 943 -18.20 -12.70 -20.45
CA TRP A 943 -19.53 -12.75 -21.05
C TRP A 943 -19.66 -14.03 -21.87
N VAL A 944 -20.39 -15.02 -21.36
CA VAL A 944 -20.66 -16.29 -22.04
C VAL A 944 -22.10 -16.29 -22.59
N PRO A 945 -22.41 -16.92 -23.73
CA PRO A 945 -23.77 -17.05 -24.23
C PRO A 945 -24.71 -17.59 -23.15
N LEU A 946 -25.89 -16.99 -22.99
CA LEU A 946 -26.77 -17.33 -21.87
C LEU A 946 -27.19 -18.81 -21.87
N GLY A 947 -27.41 -19.41 -23.05
CA GLY A 947 -27.65 -20.86 -23.21
C GLY A 947 -26.45 -21.77 -22.92
N LYS A 948 -25.31 -21.22 -22.48
CA LYS A 948 -24.16 -21.95 -21.94
C LYS A 948 -23.94 -21.71 -20.44
N ALA A 949 -24.79 -20.92 -19.79
CA ALA A 949 -24.71 -20.63 -18.35
C ALA A 949 -24.53 -21.90 -17.50
N GLN A 950 -25.41 -22.89 -17.68
CA GLN A 950 -25.41 -24.12 -16.88
C GLN A 950 -24.12 -24.95 -17.03
N GLU A 951 -23.63 -25.08 -18.27
CA GLU A 951 -22.40 -25.78 -18.62
C GLU A 951 -21.17 -25.12 -17.97
N VAL A 952 -21.11 -23.78 -18.03
CA VAL A 952 -20.01 -23.00 -17.45
C VAL A 952 -20.05 -23.07 -15.91
N ILE A 953 -21.21 -22.91 -15.26
CA ILE A 953 -21.29 -23.02 -13.79
C ILE A 953 -20.91 -24.43 -13.29
N CYS A 954 -21.29 -25.49 -14.01
CA CYS A 954 -20.83 -26.84 -13.68
C CYS A 954 -19.32 -27.03 -13.86
N MET A 955 -18.73 -26.42 -14.90
CA MET A 955 -17.28 -26.41 -15.10
C MET A 955 -16.56 -25.71 -13.94
N LEU A 956 -17.04 -24.54 -13.52
CA LEU A 956 -16.48 -23.79 -12.39
C LEU A 956 -16.60 -24.58 -11.09
N ASN A 957 -17.80 -25.07 -10.75
CA ASN A 957 -18.03 -25.90 -9.57
C ASN A 957 -17.13 -27.14 -9.53
N SER A 958 -16.89 -27.78 -10.68
CA SER A 958 -15.97 -28.93 -10.78
C SER A 958 -14.51 -28.51 -10.57
N TYR A 959 -14.08 -27.39 -11.16
CA TYR A 959 -12.75 -26.81 -10.93
C TYR A 959 -12.51 -26.50 -9.45
N TYR A 960 -13.44 -25.79 -8.78
CA TYR A 960 -13.32 -25.48 -7.35
C TYR A 960 -13.31 -26.75 -6.47
N LYS A 961 -14.15 -27.76 -6.78
CA LYS A 961 -14.14 -29.05 -6.06
C LYS A 961 -12.78 -29.76 -6.14
N HIS A 962 -12.14 -29.76 -7.31
CA HIS A 962 -10.85 -30.43 -7.51
C HIS A 962 -9.65 -29.67 -6.94
N GLN A 963 -9.69 -28.34 -6.88
CA GLN A 963 -8.59 -27.53 -6.34
C GLN A 963 -8.57 -27.49 -4.80
N PHE A 964 -9.70 -27.69 -4.11
CA PHE A 964 -9.82 -27.48 -2.66
C PHE A 964 -9.71 -28.74 -1.75
N PHE A 965 -9.69 -29.97 -2.28
CA PHE A 965 -9.61 -31.22 -1.47
C PHE A 965 -8.95 -32.39 -2.23
N PRO A 966 -8.26 -33.35 -1.57
CA PRO A 966 -7.52 -33.30 -0.31
C PRO A 966 -6.02 -33.69 -0.48
N ASN A 967 -5.51 -33.69 -1.72
CA ASN A 967 -4.09 -33.94 -2.07
C ASN A 967 -3.37 -32.64 -2.46
N ALA A 968 -3.80 -31.50 -1.92
CA ALA A 968 -3.11 -30.24 -2.09
C ALA A 968 -1.71 -30.34 -1.47
N ASN A 969 -0.72 -30.61 -2.31
CA ASN A 969 0.68 -30.47 -1.95
C ASN A 969 0.87 -29.02 -1.51
N LEU A 970 1.28 -28.78 -0.25
CA LEU A 970 1.29 -27.45 0.37
C LEU A 970 2.23 -26.44 -0.34
N ASP A 971 3.04 -26.92 -1.28
CA ASP A 971 3.85 -26.11 -2.19
C ASP A 971 3.04 -25.41 -3.30
N ASN A 972 1.80 -25.84 -3.58
CA ASN A 972 1.00 -25.35 -4.71
C ASN A 972 0.15 -24.12 -4.31
N LYS A 973 0.82 -22.96 -4.20
CA LYS A 973 0.32 -21.68 -3.67
C LYS A 973 -0.98 -21.12 -4.29
N ASN A 974 -1.39 -21.60 -5.46
CA ASN A 974 -2.34 -20.89 -6.32
C ASN A 974 -3.83 -21.20 -6.09
N ALA A 975 -4.17 -22.20 -5.26
CA ALA A 975 -5.55 -22.70 -5.19
C ALA A 975 -6.43 -22.02 -4.12
N ALA A 976 -5.85 -21.58 -3.00
CA ALA A 976 -6.62 -21.22 -1.80
C ALA A 976 -6.89 -19.71 -1.60
N ASN A 977 -6.16 -18.82 -2.29
CA ASN A 977 -6.03 -17.42 -1.86
C ASN A 977 -6.66 -16.37 -2.81
N SER A 978 -7.05 -16.72 -4.04
CA SER A 978 -7.13 -15.72 -5.13
C SER A 978 -8.52 -15.26 -5.56
N CYS A 979 -9.61 -15.95 -5.24
CA CYS A 979 -10.96 -15.57 -5.68
C CYS A 979 -11.95 -15.81 -4.55
N PHE A 980 -12.55 -14.72 -4.06
CA PHE A 980 -13.40 -14.75 -2.86
C PHE A 980 -14.88 -14.92 -3.21
N VAL A 981 -15.31 -14.32 -4.34
CA VAL A 981 -16.70 -14.21 -4.78
C VAL A 981 -16.79 -14.34 -6.29
N VAL A 982 -17.74 -15.17 -6.76
CA VAL A 982 -18.21 -15.16 -8.14
C VAL A 982 -19.55 -14.43 -8.19
N GLU A 983 -19.63 -13.37 -8.99
CA GLU A 983 -20.86 -12.62 -9.21
C GLU A 983 -21.43 -12.93 -10.61
N LEU A 984 -22.73 -13.23 -10.67
CA LEU A 984 -23.45 -13.64 -11.86
C LEU A 984 -24.57 -12.65 -12.17
N LEU A 985 -24.58 -12.12 -13.40
CA LEU A 985 -25.51 -11.08 -13.85
C LEU A 985 -26.00 -11.39 -15.27
N GLY A 986 -27.29 -11.24 -15.52
CA GLY A 986 -27.85 -11.34 -16.89
C GLY A 986 -27.47 -10.12 -17.75
N ALA A 987 -27.30 -10.30 -19.06
CA ALA A 987 -27.03 -9.20 -19.97
C ALA A 987 -27.68 -9.35 -21.35
N LYS A 988 -28.44 -8.33 -21.73
CA LYS A 988 -29.14 -8.25 -23.02
C LYS A 988 -28.20 -8.09 -24.22
N SER A 989 -28.56 -8.77 -25.31
CA SER A 989 -28.03 -8.60 -26.66
C SER A 989 -28.16 -7.16 -27.17
N ASN A 990 -27.17 -6.65 -27.92
CA ASN A 990 -27.23 -5.31 -28.53
C ASN A 990 -26.44 -5.22 -29.86
N GLY A 991 -26.55 -4.11 -30.59
CA GLY A 991 -25.91 -3.91 -31.91
C GLY A 991 -24.58 -3.14 -31.92
N PHE A 992 -23.96 -2.84 -30.77
CA PHE A 992 -22.74 -2.00 -30.72
C PHE A 992 -21.48 -2.82 -31.01
N TRP A 993 -20.69 -2.42 -32.00
CA TRP A 993 -19.67 -3.25 -32.67
C TRP A 993 -18.64 -3.90 -31.73
N MET A 994 -18.27 -3.20 -30.66
CA MET A 994 -17.29 -3.65 -29.65
C MET A 994 -17.95 -3.99 -28.30
N SER A 995 -19.29 -3.98 -28.17
CA SER A 995 -19.93 -4.41 -26.93
C SER A 995 -19.74 -5.91 -26.71
N PRO A 996 -19.40 -6.36 -25.49
CA PRO A 996 -19.43 -7.77 -25.14
C PRO A 996 -20.79 -8.45 -25.42
N GLY A 997 -21.90 -7.69 -25.40
CA GLY A 997 -23.24 -8.16 -25.76
C GLY A 997 -23.59 -8.13 -27.27
N TYR A 998 -22.63 -7.87 -28.16
CA TYR A 998 -22.89 -7.73 -29.61
C TYR A 998 -23.58 -8.96 -30.21
N HIS A 999 -24.86 -8.81 -30.56
CA HIS A 999 -25.80 -9.84 -30.99
C HIS A 999 -25.79 -11.12 -30.13
N GLN A 1000 -25.56 -11.01 -28.82
CA GLN A 1000 -25.48 -12.15 -27.90
C GLN A 1000 -26.07 -11.81 -26.52
N GLU A 1001 -27.20 -12.44 -26.17
CA GLU A 1001 -27.63 -12.53 -24.77
C GLU A 1001 -26.62 -13.35 -23.98
N SER A 1002 -26.16 -12.82 -22.85
CA SER A 1002 -25.01 -13.37 -22.15
C SER A 1002 -25.26 -13.49 -20.65
N LEU A 1003 -24.70 -14.54 -20.04
CA LEU A 1003 -24.39 -14.54 -18.62
C LEU A 1003 -23.04 -13.83 -18.44
N ARG A 1004 -23.03 -12.81 -17.58
CA ARG A 1004 -21.81 -12.17 -17.08
C ARG A 1004 -21.34 -12.93 -15.85
N ILE A 1005 -20.07 -13.27 -15.83
CA ILE A 1005 -19.37 -13.93 -14.73
C ILE A 1005 -18.25 -12.99 -14.31
N CYS A 1006 -18.51 -12.18 -13.29
CA CYS A 1006 -17.51 -11.32 -12.68
C CYS A 1006 -16.76 -12.13 -11.62
N LEU A 1007 -15.44 -12.24 -11.79
CA LEU A 1007 -14.55 -12.87 -10.81
C LEU A 1007 -13.95 -11.76 -9.97
N ASN A 1008 -14.34 -11.72 -8.70
CA ASN A 1008 -13.79 -10.79 -7.73
C ASN A 1008 -12.60 -11.46 -7.06
N GLY A 1009 -11.42 -11.17 -7.61
CA GLY A 1009 -10.17 -11.44 -6.94
C GLY A 1009 -10.01 -10.41 -5.83
N LEU A 1010 -9.67 -10.87 -4.63
CA LEU A 1010 -9.05 -9.97 -3.67
C LEU A 1010 -7.85 -9.32 -4.37
N GLU A 1011 -7.80 -7.99 -4.30
CA GLU A 1011 -6.65 -7.18 -4.69
C GLU A 1011 -5.44 -7.75 -3.85
N GLY A 1012 -4.17 -7.61 -4.21
CA GLY A 1012 -3.02 -7.82 -3.30
C GLY A 1012 -1.86 -8.74 -3.67
N THR A 1013 -1.77 -9.48 -4.76
CA THR A 1013 -2.82 -10.04 -5.60
C THR A 1013 -2.29 -10.13 -7.04
N ASN A 1014 -1.95 -8.96 -7.61
CA ASN A 1014 -1.54 -8.67 -8.98
C ASN A 1014 -1.05 -9.87 -9.82
N GLU A 1015 0.17 -10.39 -9.65
CA GLU A 1015 0.62 -11.59 -10.38
C GLU A 1015 -0.29 -12.82 -10.16
N ASP A 1016 -0.46 -13.38 -8.96
CA ASP A 1016 -1.32 -14.57 -8.75
C ASP A 1016 -2.81 -14.40 -9.09
N VAL A 1017 -3.46 -13.24 -8.87
CA VAL A 1017 -4.85 -13.00 -9.30
C VAL A 1017 -4.95 -12.81 -10.80
N THR A 1018 -4.01 -12.11 -11.44
CA THR A 1018 -4.03 -12.04 -12.91
C THR A 1018 -3.68 -13.39 -13.54
N GLN A 1019 -2.79 -14.18 -12.94
CA GLN A 1019 -2.54 -15.59 -13.29
C GLN A 1019 -3.79 -16.46 -13.06
N TYR A 1020 -4.57 -16.20 -12.01
CA TYR A 1020 -5.84 -16.89 -11.76
C TYR A 1020 -6.90 -16.53 -12.82
N PHE A 1021 -7.02 -15.25 -13.19
CA PHE A 1021 -7.85 -14.82 -14.32
C PHE A 1021 -7.38 -15.43 -15.65
N GLN A 1022 -6.06 -15.61 -15.84
CA GLN A 1022 -5.48 -16.33 -16.98
C GLN A 1022 -5.84 -17.83 -16.95
N GLN A 1023 -5.87 -18.48 -15.78
CA GLN A 1023 -6.35 -19.86 -15.65
C GLN A 1023 -7.82 -20.01 -16.04
N PHE A 1024 -8.68 -19.03 -15.71
CA PHE A 1024 -10.08 -19.05 -16.12
C PHE A 1024 -10.25 -18.82 -17.62
N TRP A 1025 -9.46 -17.91 -18.20
CA TRP A 1025 -9.35 -17.77 -19.65
C TRP A 1025 -8.96 -19.10 -20.30
N ASP A 1026 -7.89 -19.74 -19.84
CA ASP A 1026 -7.39 -20.98 -20.43
C ASP A 1026 -8.36 -22.16 -20.21
N LEU A 1027 -9.04 -22.22 -19.05
CA LEU A 1027 -10.11 -23.18 -18.78
C LEU A 1027 -11.24 -23.05 -19.81
N PHE A 1028 -11.77 -21.85 -20.02
CA PHE A 1028 -12.83 -21.61 -20.99
C PHE A 1028 -12.35 -21.83 -22.43
N TYR A 1029 -11.13 -21.41 -22.76
CA TYR A 1029 -10.53 -21.56 -24.09
C TYR A 1029 -10.30 -23.03 -24.46
N ILE A 1030 -9.72 -23.84 -23.56
CA ILE A 1030 -9.45 -25.27 -23.78
C ILE A 1030 -10.74 -26.07 -23.93
N ASN A 1031 -11.80 -25.70 -23.19
CA ASN A 1031 -13.12 -26.32 -23.31
C ASN A 1031 -13.97 -25.75 -24.46
N GLY A 1032 -13.42 -24.86 -25.29
CA GLY A 1032 -14.08 -24.35 -26.49
C GLY A 1032 -15.25 -23.40 -26.22
N ILE A 1033 -15.34 -22.81 -25.02
CA ILE A 1033 -16.38 -21.85 -24.68
C ILE A 1033 -16.23 -20.59 -25.55
N ASP A 1034 -17.35 -20.14 -26.10
CA ASP A 1034 -17.46 -18.82 -26.71
C ASP A 1034 -17.62 -17.80 -25.59
N PHE A 1035 -16.68 -16.86 -25.47
CA PHE A 1035 -16.76 -15.83 -24.45
C PHE A 1035 -16.10 -14.53 -24.91
N ARG A 1036 -16.55 -13.43 -24.31
CA ARG A 1036 -16.01 -12.08 -24.50
C ARG A 1036 -15.59 -11.49 -23.16
N LEU A 1037 -14.71 -10.49 -23.20
CA LEU A 1037 -14.25 -9.75 -22.02
C LEU A 1037 -14.82 -8.33 -22.00
N HIS A 1038 -15.06 -7.81 -20.79
CA HIS A 1038 -15.46 -6.43 -20.56
C HIS A 1038 -14.25 -5.47 -20.61
N TRP A 1039 -14.35 -4.40 -21.40
CA TRP A 1039 -13.22 -3.50 -21.70
C TRP A 1039 -12.77 -2.58 -20.57
N GLY A 1040 -13.59 -2.42 -19.51
CA GLY A 1040 -13.25 -1.60 -18.35
C GLY A 1040 -12.47 -2.35 -17.26
N TYR A 1041 -12.42 -3.68 -17.33
CA TYR A 1041 -11.79 -4.55 -16.33
C TYR A 1041 -10.47 -5.15 -16.83
N PHE A 1042 -9.80 -5.96 -15.99
CA PHE A 1042 -8.59 -6.65 -16.41
C PHE A 1042 -8.88 -7.61 -17.56
N LEU A 1043 -8.02 -7.60 -18.59
CA LEU A 1043 -8.11 -8.50 -19.73
C LEU A 1043 -7.12 -9.66 -19.54
N PRO A 1044 -7.56 -10.86 -19.15
CA PRO A 1044 -6.66 -12.01 -19.00
C PRO A 1044 -6.09 -12.51 -20.32
N LYS A 1045 -4.87 -13.05 -20.21
CA LYS A 1045 -3.92 -13.40 -21.28
C LYS A 1045 -3.23 -12.15 -21.88
N PRO A 1046 -1.89 -12.15 -22.01
CA PRO A 1046 -1.16 -10.96 -22.46
C PRO A 1046 -1.38 -10.69 -23.95
N GLU A 1047 -0.66 -9.68 -24.43
CA GLU A 1047 -0.53 -9.16 -25.80
C GLU A 1047 -0.01 -10.19 -26.83
N SER A 1048 -0.22 -11.48 -26.61
CA SER A 1048 0.21 -12.57 -27.47
C SER A 1048 -0.59 -12.60 -28.78
N PRO A 1049 -0.03 -13.13 -29.87
CA PRO A 1049 -0.74 -13.28 -31.13
C PRO A 1049 -2.06 -14.05 -30.96
N GLU A 1050 -2.07 -15.11 -30.14
CA GLU A 1050 -3.23 -15.99 -29.91
C GLU A 1050 -4.38 -15.26 -29.20
N GLY A 1051 -4.08 -14.39 -28.22
CA GLY A 1051 -5.09 -13.58 -27.53
C GLY A 1051 -5.75 -12.57 -28.47
N LYS A 1052 -4.95 -11.85 -29.27
CA LYS A 1052 -5.45 -10.89 -30.27
C LYS A 1052 -6.27 -11.58 -31.35
N ASP A 1053 -5.79 -12.73 -31.85
CA ASP A 1053 -6.51 -13.54 -32.82
C ASP A 1053 -7.84 -14.07 -32.29
N TYR A 1054 -7.92 -14.40 -30.99
CA TYR A 1054 -9.17 -14.81 -30.35
C TYR A 1054 -10.15 -13.63 -30.28
N LEU A 1055 -9.75 -12.50 -29.68
CA LEU A 1055 -10.62 -11.32 -29.56
C LEU A 1055 -11.11 -10.82 -30.93
N LYS A 1056 -10.22 -10.76 -31.92
CA LYS A 1056 -10.55 -10.39 -33.31
C LYS A 1056 -11.60 -11.31 -33.96
N LYS A 1057 -11.66 -12.59 -33.57
CA LYS A 1057 -12.70 -13.54 -34.04
C LYS A 1057 -14.03 -13.37 -33.30
N ARG A 1058 -14.03 -12.89 -32.05
CA ARG A 1058 -15.25 -12.71 -31.22
C ARG A 1058 -16.00 -11.39 -31.46
N TYR A 1059 -15.32 -10.39 -32.03
CA TYR A 1059 -15.88 -9.10 -32.43
C TYR A 1059 -15.87 -8.97 -33.97
N PRO A 1060 -16.95 -9.36 -34.68
CA PRO A 1060 -16.94 -9.47 -36.14
C PRO A 1060 -16.63 -8.18 -36.90
N ARG A 1061 -16.80 -7.02 -36.24
CA ARG A 1061 -16.61 -5.66 -36.78
C ARG A 1061 -15.26 -5.03 -36.41
N TRP A 1062 -14.29 -5.84 -35.98
CA TRP A 1062 -12.98 -5.40 -35.53
C TRP A 1062 -12.23 -4.52 -36.55
N ASN A 1063 -12.24 -4.90 -37.83
CA ASN A 1063 -11.48 -4.16 -38.85
C ASN A 1063 -12.19 -2.83 -39.17
N GLU A 1064 -13.52 -2.81 -39.21
CA GLU A 1064 -14.36 -1.64 -39.41
C GLU A 1064 -14.22 -0.65 -38.24
N PHE A 1065 -14.15 -1.16 -37.00
CA PHE A 1065 -13.85 -0.36 -35.82
C PHE A 1065 -12.46 0.30 -35.91
N LEU A 1066 -11.43 -0.45 -36.27
CA LEU A 1066 -10.07 0.09 -36.43
C LEU A 1066 -9.98 1.10 -37.58
N ALA A 1067 -10.71 0.90 -38.67
CA ALA A 1067 -10.79 1.84 -39.79
C ALA A 1067 -11.55 3.12 -39.41
N LEU A 1068 -12.65 3.02 -38.65
CA LEU A 1068 -13.37 4.15 -38.10
C LEU A 1068 -12.48 4.96 -37.15
N ARG A 1069 -11.74 4.27 -36.25
CA ARG A 1069 -10.76 4.89 -35.34
C ARG A 1069 -9.68 5.63 -36.12
N ALA A 1070 -9.07 5.02 -37.13
CA ALA A 1070 -8.06 5.68 -37.96
C ALA A 1070 -8.60 6.89 -38.75
N ARG A 1071 -9.90 6.90 -39.08
CA ARG A 1071 -10.57 8.03 -39.76
C ARG A 1071 -10.90 9.19 -38.83
N LEU A 1072 -11.10 8.93 -37.53
CA LEU A 1072 -11.42 9.96 -36.54
C LEU A 1072 -10.17 10.45 -35.78
N ASP A 1073 -9.17 9.59 -35.59
CA ASP A 1073 -7.87 9.91 -34.98
C ASP A 1073 -6.71 9.41 -35.87
N PRO A 1074 -6.36 10.16 -36.93
CA PRO A 1074 -5.30 9.78 -37.86
C PRO A 1074 -3.90 9.87 -37.22
N ASP A 1075 -3.69 10.84 -36.32
CA ASP A 1075 -2.42 11.09 -35.63
C ASP A 1075 -2.24 10.22 -34.36
N GLN A 1076 -3.24 9.38 -34.06
CA GLN A 1076 -3.29 8.46 -32.92
C GLN A 1076 -3.16 9.16 -31.55
N LEU A 1077 -3.69 10.38 -31.41
CA LEU A 1077 -3.61 11.18 -30.18
C LEU A 1077 -4.22 10.45 -28.99
N PHE A 1078 -5.29 9.67 -29.17
CA PHE A 1078 -6.02 9.02 -28.09
C PHE A 1078 -5.59 7.58 -27.81
N VAL A 1079 -4.59 7.08 -28.55
CA VAL A 1079 -4.04 5.72 -28.43
C VAL A 1079 -2.76 5.76 -27.59
N ASN A 1080 -2.80 5.14 -26.41
CA ASN A 1080 -1.62 4.88 -25.58
C ASN A 1080 -1.04 3.48 -25.89
N GLU A 1081 0.13 3.15 -25.31
CA GLU A 1081 0.79 1.86 -25.59
C GLU A 1081 -0.06 0.65 -25.16
N TYR A 1082 -0.87 0.75 -24.10
CA TYR A 1082 -1.78 -0.32 -23.68
C TYR A 1082 -2.78 -0.68 -24.79
N TRP A 1083 -3.54 0.30 -25.29
CA TRP A 1083 -4.55 0.05 -26.32
C TRP A 1083 -3.95 -0.32 -27.68
N LYS A 1084 -2.80 0.26 -28.02
CA LYS A 1084 -1.99 -0.13 -29.18
C LYS A 1084 -1.63 -1.60 -29.13
N ASN A 1085 -1.16 -2.09 -27.98
CA ASN A 1085 -0.80 -3.48 -27.81
C ASN A 1085 -2.03 -4.41 -27.79
N GLN A 1086 -3.10 -4.06 -27.07
CA GLN A 1086 -4.32 -4.88 -26.99
C GLN A 1086 -5.02 -5.04 -28.35
N LEU A 1087 -5.10 -3.96 -29.14
CA LEU A 1087 -5.84 -3.96 -30.41
C LEU A 1087 -4.96 -4.22 -31.65
N GLY A 1088 -3.63 -4.13 -31.53
CA GLY A 1088 -2.69 -4.28 -32.63
C GLY A 1088 -2.75 -3.13 -33.64
N ILE A 1089 -2.69 -1.89 -33.13
CA ILE A 1089 -2.76 -0.63 -33.90
C ILE A 1089 -1.38 -0.24 -34.47
#